data_AF-A0AAE0UTU0-F1
#
_entry.id   AF-A0AAE0UTU0-F1
#
_cell.length_a   1.000
_cell.length_b   1.000
_cell.length_c   1.000
_cell.angle_alpha   90.00
_cell.angle_beta   90.00
_cell.angle_gamma   90.00
#
_symmetry.space_group_name_H-M   'P 1'
#
loop_
_entity.id
_entity.type
_entity.pdbx_description
1 polymer ?
#
loop_
_entity_poly.entity_id
_entity_poly.type
_entity_poly.pdbx_seq_one_letter_code
_entity_poly.pdbx_strand_id
1 'polypeptide(L)'
;MKSGKAVGPDDIPVEVWKCLGEAAVEFLANLFNRVLESERMPEEWRRSVLVPIFKNKGDVQSCSNYRGIKLMSHTMKLWERVVEARLRKVVEICEQQYGFMPRKSTTDAIVALRILMEKYRDGQRELHCVFVDLEKAYDRVPREELWYCMRKSGVAEKYVRVVQDMYERSRTVVRCAVGQTEEFKVEVGLHQGSALSPFLFAIVMDQLSEEVRQECPWTMMFADDIVICSESREQVEENLERWRFALERRGMKVSRSKTEYMCVNEREGSGTVRLQGEEVKKVQEFKYLGSTVQSNGECEKEVKKRVQAGWNGWRKVSGVLCDRKISARIKGKVYRTVVRPAMLHGLETVSLRKRQESELEVAELKMLRPQQPSIASKVDKDYRTFHAENPEWTFNHLAVDYRNGNVYLGVVNRIYKLSQELDVLVSHQTGPEEDNRNCYPPRIVQPCSEPLTLTNNVNKMLLIDYRANRLLACGSLYQGICKLLRLDDLFKLGEPFHKKEHYLSVDGRPEYFPTISSRKLARNSEEDGMFAYVFHDEFVASMIKIPSDTFTVVPDFDIYYVYGFASGNFVYFLTLQPEMGGGPAAGSSSANREQVFTSKLVRLCKDDTAFNSYVEVPLGCVKGGVEYRLLQAAYLSKAGAILARSLGVGPDDDILYAVFSKGQKRRPKESSQESALCVFALKEINERIKDRLQSCYKGEGTLDLAWLKVKDIPCSSALLTIDDNFCGLDMNAPLGVSEMVRGIPLFSESNDKMTSVIAYVYKNHSLAYVGTKSGRLKK
;
A
#
# COMPACT_ATOMS: atom_id res chain seq x y z
N MET A 1 20.08 4.67 -13.03
CA MET A 1 20.87 3.49 -12.57
C MET A 1 21.20 3.61 -11.07
N LYS A 2 21.47 2.51 -10.36
CA LYS A 2 21.87 2.52 -8.91
C LYS A 2 23.34 2.94 -8.76
N SER A 3 23.66 3.65 -7.69
CA SER A 3 25.05 4.05 -7.33
C SER A 3 25.87 2.87 -6.77
N GLY A 4 27.19 3.02 -6.69
CA GLY A 4 28.14 2.04 -6.14
C GLY A 4 28.36 0.83 -7.05
N LYS A 5 28.30 1.01 -8.37
CA LYS A 5 28.52 -0.06 -9.36
C LYS A 5 29.95 0.00 -9.90
N ALA A 6 30.54 -1.19 -10.10
CA ALA A 6 31.85 -1.30 -10.72
C ALA A 6 31.83 -0.71 -12.15
N VAL A 7 32.80 0.16 -12.43
CA VAL A 7 32.93 0.86 -13.71
C VAL A 7 33.38 -0.07 -14.84
N GLY A 8 33.05 0.35 -16.06
CA GLY A 8 33.56 -0.28 -17.28
C GLY A 8 34.98 0.20 -17.61
N PRO A 9 35.49 -0.13 -18.81
CA PRO A 9 36.82 0.29 -19.26
C PRO A 9 37.02 1.80 -19.43
N ASP A 10 35.94 2.58 -19.42
CA ASP A 10 35.97 4.04 -19.51
C ASP A 10 36.25 4.71 -18.16
N ASP A 11 36.21 3.96 -17.06
CA ASP A 11 36.36 4.45 -15.68
C ASP A 11 35.40 5.60 -15.32
N ILE A 12 34.27 5.71 -16.02
CA ILE A 12 33.23 6.72 -15.74
C ILE A 12 32.16 6.11 -14.81
N PRO A 13 32.13 6.49 -13.52
CA PRO A 13 31.09 6.04 -12.60
C PRO A 13 29.76 6.72 -12.90
N VAL A 14 28.65 6.04 -12.58
CA VAL A 14 27.30 6.58 -12.87
C VAL A 14 26.97 7.81 -12.03
N GLU A 15 27.68 7.98 -10.93
CA GLU A 15 27.66 9.12 -10.02
C GLU A 15 28.01 10.42 -10.76
N VAL A 16 28.92 10.40 -11.73
CA VAL A 16 29.26 11.58 -12.54
C VAL A 16 28.01 12.11 -13.23
N TRP A 17 27.26 11.23 -13.91
CA TRP A 17 26.02 11.60 -14.60
C TRP A 17 24.92 12.07 -13.64
N LYS A 18 24.88 11.55 -12.40
CA LYS A 18 23.90 11.98 -11.40
C LYS A 18 24.23 13.35 -10.81
N CYS A 19 25.50 13.62 -10.53
CA CYS A 19 25.94 14.89 -9.93
C CYS A 19 25.74 16.08 -10.88
N LEU A 20 25.84 15.85 -12.19
CA LEU A 20 25.66 16.87 -13.22
C LEU A 20 24.18 17.27 -13.46
N GLY A 21 23.21 16.54 -12.90
CA GLY A 21 21.79 16.87 -12.98
C GLY A 21 21.29 17.08 -14.42
N GLU A 22 20.59 18.20 -14.67
CA GLU A 22 20.03 18.56 -15.97
C GLU A 22 21.09 18.69 -17.07
N ALA A 23 22.28 19.20 -16.76
CA ALA A 23 23.35 19.35 -17.75
C ALA A 23 23.79 18.00 -18.33
N ALA A 24 23.81 16.94 -17.51
CA ALA A 24 24.06 15.58 -18.00
C ALA A 24 22.91 15.06 -18.86
N VAL A 25 21.66 15.39 -18.54
CA VAL A 25 20.50 14.97 -19.35
C VAL A 25 20.60 15.58 -20.74
N GLU A 26 20.87 16.88 -20.84
CA GLU A 26 21.01 17.58 -22.12
C GLU A 26 22.19 17.03 -22.93
N PHE A 27 23.36 16.86 -22.30
CA PHE A 27 24.54 16.30 -22.97
C PHE A 27 24.29 14.88 -23.48
N LEU A 28 23.76 14.00 -22.64
CA LEU A 28 23.49 12.61 -23.01
C LEU A 28 22.38 12.52 -24.06
N ALA A 29 21.35 13.36 -24.00
CA ALA A 29 20.32 13.42 -25.03
C ALA A 29 20.91 13.79 -26.40
N ASN A 30 21.76 14.82 -26.44
CA ASN A 30 22.45 15.22 -27.67
C ASN A 30 23.36 14.10 -28.21
N LEU A 31 24.12 13.45 -27.34
CA LEU A 31 24.97 12.31 -27.71
C LEU A 31 24.13 11.15 -28.28
N PHE A 32 23.05 10.77 -27.59
CA PHE A 32 22.19 9.66 -27.97
C PHE A 32 21.42 9.94 -29.27
N ASN A 33 20.99 11.18 -29.49
CA ASN A 33 20.38 11.59 -30.75
C ASN A 33 21.38 11.46 -31.90
N ARG A 34 22.64 11.90 -31.73
CA ARG A 34 23.69 11.70 -32.74
C ARG A 34 23.95 10.23 -33.03
N VAL A 35 24.03 9.37 -32.01
CA VAL A 35 24.18 7.92 -32.18
C VAL A 35 23.00 7.32 -32.95
N LEU A 36 21.78 7.79 -32.66
CA LEU A 36 20.60 7.33 -33.38
C LEU A 36 20.56 7.82 -34.83
N GLU A 37 21.00 9.04 -35.11
CA GLU A 37 21.06 9.61 -36.46
C GLU A 37 22.12 8.94 -37.32
N SER A 38 23.33 8.74 -36.78
CA SER A 38 24.44 8.10 -37.48
C SER A 38 24.35 6.58 -37.54
N GLU A 39 23.51 5.98 -36.68
CA GLU A 39 23.43 4.53 -36.44
C GLU A 39 24.78 3.93 -36.00
N ARG A 40 25.67 4.75 -35.42
CA ARG A 40 27.03 4.37 -34.97
C ARG A 40 27.29 4.85 -33.56
N MET A 41 27.68 3.91 -32.69
CA MET A 41 28.09 4.20 -31.31
C MET A 41 29.60 4.51 -31.23
N PRO A 42 30.06 5.23 -30.17
CA PRO A 42 31.48 5.43 -29.89
C PRO A 42 32.27 4.12 -29.81
N GLU A 43 33.48 4.09 -30.38
CA GLU A 43 34.34 2.89 -30.40
C GLU A 43 34.76 2.46 -28.98
N GLU A 44 34.85 3.40 -28.04
CA GLU A 44 35.19 3.14 -26.64
C GLU A 44 34.18 2.22 -25.96
N TRP A 45 32.90 2.27 -26.36
CA TRP A 45 31.83 1.45 -25.79
C TRP A 45 31.92 -0.02 -26.22
N ARG A 46 32.68 -0.33 -27.28
CA ARG A 46 32.86 -1.71 -27.77
C ARG A 46 33.79 -2.56 -26.90
N ARG A 47 34.55 -1.93 -26.00
CA ARG A 47 35.47 -2.61 -25.08
C ARG A 47 34.77 -2.99 -23.79
N SER A 48 35.20 -4.11 -23.20
CA SER A 48 34.62 -4.60 -21.94
C SER A 48 35.59 -5.49 -21.16
N VAL A 49 35.32 -5.65 -19.86
CA VAL A 49 36.12 -6.51 -18.98
C VAL A 49 35.25 -7.63 -18.41
N LEU A 50 35.62 -8.89 -18.64
CA LEU A 50 34.97 -10.05 -18.03
C LEU A 50 35.68 -10.42 -16.73
N VAL A 51 34.92 -10.49 -15.64
CA VAL A 51 35.40 -10.93 -14.32
C VAL A 51 34.76 -12.29 -14.00
N PRO A 52 35.53 -13.39 -13.93
CA PRO A 52 34.98 -14.70 -13.61
C PRO A 52 34.76 -14.84 -12.10
N ILE A 53 33.55 -15.22 -11.70
CA ILE A 53 33.18 -15.48 -10.30
C ILE A 53 32.86 -16.96 -10.13
N PHE A 54 33.58 -17.64 -9.24
CA PHE A 54 33.34 -19.05 -8.95
C PHE A 54 31.94 -19.28 -8.38
N LYS A 55 31.21 -20.27 -8.91
CA LYS A 55 29.84 -20.61 -8.48
C LYS A 55 29.79 -21.32 -7.12
N ASN A 56 30.94 -21.55 -6.48
CA ASN A 56 31.07 -22.30 -5.22
C ASN A 56 30.52 -23.74 -5.33
N LYS A 57 30.65 -24.36 -6.52
CA LYS A 57 30.20 -25.73 -6.79
C LYS A 57 31.06 -26.37 -7.86
N GLY A 58 31.42 -27.64 -7.66
CA GLY A 58 32.23 -28.43 -8.59
C GLY A 58 33.72 -28.13 -8.50
N ASP A 59 34.48 -28.65 -9.45
CA ASP A 59 35.92 -28.43 -9.55
C ASP A 59 36.25 -26.97 -9.89
N VAL A 60 37.19 -26.39 -9.14
CA VAL A 60 37.71 -25.02 -9.31
C VAL A 60 38.50 -24.89 -10.62
N GLN A 61 39.06 -25.99 -11.15
CA GLN A 61 39.77 -25.97 -12.43
C GLN A 61 38.82 -25.96 -13.64
N SER A 62 37.53 -26.27 -13.44
CA SER A 62 36.56 -26.28 -14.52
C SER A 62 35.98 -24.90 -14.79
N CYS A 63 36.24 -24.36 -15.99
CA CYS A 63 35.73 -23.06 -16.43
C CYS A 63 34.19 -22.97 -16.41
N SER A 64 33.48 -24.10 -16.56
CA SER A 64 32.00 -24.12 -16.53
C SER A 64 31.42 -23.80 -15.14
N ASN A 65 32.24 -23.92 -14.09
CA ASN A 65 31.89 -23.59 -12.71
C ASN A 65 32.09 -22.12 -12.37
N TYR A 66 32.43 -21.27 -13.35
CA TYR A 66 32.49 -19.82 -13.18
C TYR A 66 31.30 -19.12 -13.86
N ARG A 67 30.93 -17.96 -13.31
CA ARG A 67 29.99 -17.01 -13.91
C ARG A 67 30.79 -15.78 -14.34
N GLY A 68 30.84 -15.50 -15.63
CA GLY A 68 31.43 -14.26 -16.14
C GLY A 68 30.54 -13.08 -15.82
N ILE A 69 31.09 -12.01 -15.26
CA ILE A 69 30.44 -10.70 -15.17
C ILE A 69 31.14 -9.75 -16.12
N LYS A 70 30.43 -9.26 -17.14
CA LYS A 70 30.95 -8.27 -18.08
C LYS A 70 30.73 -6.86 -17.51
N LEU A 71 31.83 -6.13 -17.35
CA LEU A 71 31.87 -4.71 -17.06
C LEU A 71 31.90 -3.95 -18.38
N MET A 72 30.91 -3.08 -18.58
CA MET A 72 30.72 -2.26 -19.78
C MET A 72 30.54 -0.81 -19.34
N SER A 73 30.77 0.14 -20.26
CA SER A 73 30.53 1.57 -20.03
C SER A 73 29.15 1.81 -19.42
N HIS A 74 29.10 2.62 -18.36
CA HIS A 74 27.83 3.03 -17.78
C HIS A 74 27.02 3.91 -18.74
N THR A 75 27.69 4.73 -19.54
CA THR A 75 27.08 5.59 -20.55
C THR A 75 26.41 4.75 -21.63
N MET A 76 27.05 3.67 -22.10
CA MET A 76 26.43 2.69 -23.00
C MET A 76 25.18 2.05 -22.37
N LYS A 77 25.21 1.69 -21.08
CA LYS A 77 24.04 1.12 -20.39
C LYS A 77 22.88 2.11 -20.27
N LEU A 78 23.15 3.40 -20.18
CA LEU A 78 22.12 4.44 -20.25
C LEU A 78 21.50 4.50 -21.65
N TRP A 79 22.31 4.43 -22.70
CA TRP A 79 21.82 4.36 -24.08
C TRP A 79 20.96 3.11 -24.32
N GLU A 80 21.43 1.94 -23.89
CA GLU A 80 20.69 0.69 -23.92
C GLU A 80 19.31 0.80 -23.24
N ARG A 81 19.22 1.50 -22.10
CA ARG A 81 17.94 1.76 -21.40
C ARG A 81 16.98 2.63 -22.20
N VAL A 82 17.50 3.64 -22.91
CA VAL A 82 16.69 4.49 -23.79
C VAL A 82 16.15 3.66 -24.97
N VAL A 83 16.99 2.85 -25.60
CA VAL A 83 16.58 1.95 -26.69
C VAL A 83 15.56 0.93 -26.18
N GLU A 84 15.80 0.27 -25.05
CA GLU A 84 14.88 -0.68 -24.42
C GLU A 84 13.50 -0.04 -24.19
N ALA A 85 13.46 1.16 -23.59
CA ALA A 85 12.21 1.87 -23.30
C ALA A 85 11.40 2.21 -24.56
N ARG A 86 12.07 2.42 -25.70
CA ARG A 86 11.40 2.66 -26.99
C ARG A 86 10.94 1.35 -27.63
N LEU A 87 11.75 0.30 -27.62
CA LEU A 87 11.37 -1.00 -28.18
C LEU A 87 10.17 -1.62 -27.45
N ARG A 88 10.09 -1.46 -26.12
CA ARG A 88 8.96 -1.94 -25.31
C ARG A 88 7.61 -1.28 -25.65
N LYS A 89 7.60 -0.15 -26.36
CA LYS A 89 6.35 0.49 -26.83
C LYS A 89 5.82 -0.14 -28.12
N VAL A 90 6.66 -0.87 -28.84
CA VAL A 90 6.36 -1.40 -30.18
C VAL A 90 6.25 -2.92 -30.14
N VAL A 91 7.07 -3.57 -29.31
CA VAL A 91 7.11 -5.04 -29.21
C VAL A 91 6.28 -5.52 -28.03
N GLU A 92 5.28 -6.33 -28.33
CA GLU A 92 4.51 -7.09 -27.35
C GLU A 92 5.13 -8.48 -27.17
N ILE A 93 5.27 -8.92 -25.91
CA ILE A 93 5.82 -10.22 -25.55
C ILE A 93 4.70 -11.06 -24.94
N CYS A 94 4.64 -12.35 -25.28
CA CYS A 94 3.59 -13.25 -24.82
C CYS A 94 3.41 -13.34 -23.29
N GLU A 95 2.20 -13.70 -22.88
CA GLU A 95 1.82 -13.80 -21.47
C GLU A 95 2.55 -14.93 -20.71
N GLN A 96 3.01 -15.96 -21.42
CA GLN A 96 3.77 -17.08 -20.86
C GLN A 96 5.18 -16.67 -20.40
N GLN A 97 5.71 -15.55 -20.89
CA GLN A 97 6.99 -15.02 -20.43
C GLN A 97 6.81 -14.16 -19.18
N TYR A 98 7.37 -14.63 -18.07
CA TYR A 98 7.44 -13.94 -16.78
C TYR A 98 8.77 -13.20 -16.60
N GLY A 99 9.85 -13.73 -17.19
CA GLY A 99 11.18 -13.16 -17.10
C GLY A 99 11.26 -11.81 -17.82
N PHE A 100 11.87 -10.82 -17.16
CA PHE A 100 12.12 -9.47 -17.71
C PHE A 100 10.88 -8.67 -18.13
N MET A 101 9.68 -9.13 -17.75
CA MET A 101 8.43 -8.45 -18.04
C MET A 101 8.00 -7.54 -16.89
N PRO A 102 7.48 -6.33 -17.19
CA PRO A 102 6.97 -5.44 -16.16
C PRO A 102 5.77 -6.08 -15.45
N ARG A 103 5.66 -5.85 -14.14
CA ARG A 103 4.56 -6.37 -13.29
C ARG A 103 4.47 -7.89 -13.18
N LYS A 104 5.49 -8.63 -13.65
CA LYS A 104 5.64 -10.07 -13.39
C LYS A 104 6.86 -10.33 -12.52
N SER A 105 6.76 -11.33 -11.67
CA SER A 105 7.76 -11.74 -10.70
C SER A 105 7.97 -13.26 -10.72
N THR A 106 9.04 -13.73 -10.11
CA THR A 106 9.26 -15.18 -9.89
C THR A 106 8.12 -15.80 -9.09
N THR A 107 7.56 -15.04 -8.15
CA THR A 107 6.45 -15.44 -7.28
C THR A 107 5.21 -15.80 -8.09
N ASP A 108 4.90 -15.02 -9.14
CA ASP A 108 3.72 -15.26 -9.98
C ASP A 108 3.79 -16.61 -10.71
N ALA A 109 4.94 -16.94 -11.31
CA ALA A 109 5.16 -18.20 -12.00
C ALA A 109 5.15 -19.39 -11.03
N ILE A 110 5.75 -19.24 -9.85
CA ILE A 110 5.73 -20.29 -8.81
C ILE A 110 4.30 -20.55 -8.33
N VAL A 111 3.52 -19.51 -8.07
CA VAL A 111 2.11 -19.64 -7.61
C VAL A 111 1.25 -20.28 -8.69
N ALA A 112 1.38 -19.85 -9.95
CA ALA A 112 0.64 -20.44 -11.07
C ALA A 112 0.89 -21.97 -11.18
N LEU A 113 2.16 -22.39 -11.11
CA LEU A 113 2.51 -23.80 -11.10
C LEU A 113 1.94 -24.53 -9.87
N ARG A 114 2.04 -23.95 -8.66
CA ARG A 114 1.54 -24.58 -7.43
C ARG A 114 0.03 -24.76 -7.44
N ILE A 115 -0.73 -23.75 -7.90
CA ILE A 115 -2.19 -23.82 -8.05
C ILE A 115 -2.57 -24.93 -9.05
N LEU A 116 -1.85 -25.02 -10.18
CA LEU A 116 -2.07 -26.10 -11.14
C LEU A 116 -1.82 -27.47 -10.49
N MET A 117 -0.70 -27.65 -9.80
CA MET A 117 -0.38 -28.91 -9.12
C MET A 117 -1.40 -29.26 -8.02
N GLU A 118 -1.87 -28.27 -7.25
CA GLU A 118 -2.90 -28.45 -6.22
C GLU A 118 -4.24 -28.88 -6.81
N LYS A 119 -4.69 -28.22 -7.90
CA LYS A 119 -5.92 -28.59 -8.61
C LYS A 119 -5.92 -30.06 -9.07
N TYR A 120 -4.81 -30.54 -9.64
CA TYR A 120 -4.71 -31.95 -10.07
C TYR A 120 -4.56 -32.91 -8.89
N ARG A 121 -3.93 -32.44 -7.80
CA ARG A 121 -3.85 -33.18 -6.55
C ARG A 121 -5.23 -33.47 -5.97
N ASP A 122 -6.03 -32.42 -5.79
CA ASP A 122 -7.38 -32.48 -5.23
C ASP A 122 -8.31 -33.32 -6.09
N GLY A 123 -8.15 -33.23 -7.41
CA GLY A 123 -8.91 -34.04 -8.36
C GLY A 123 -8.46 -35.50 -8.49
N GLN A 124 -7.41 -35.94 -7.79
CA GLN A 124 -6.80 -37.28 -7.93
C GLN A 124 -6.43 -37.64 -9.38
N ARG A 125 -6.01 -36.63 -10.15
CA ARG A 125 -5.57 -36.76 -11.56
C ARG A 125 -4.06 -36.58 -11.67
N GLU A 126 -3.46 -37.26 -12.63
CA GLU A 126 -2.05 -37.09 -12.95
C GLU A 126 -1.81 -35.72 -13.60
N LEU A 127 -0.67 -35.11 -13.27
CA LEU A 127 -0.15 -33.93 -13.94
C LEU A 127 1.34 -34.16 -14.18
N HIS A 128 1.74 -33.97 -15.43
CA HIS A 128 3.11 -34.20 -15.89
C HIS A 128 3.78 -32.85 -16.14
N CYS A 129 4.89 -32.59 -15.46
CA CYS A 129 5.64 -31.34 -15.56
C CYS A 129 7.09 -31.63 -15.99
N VAL A 130 7.56 -30.97 -17.04
CA VAL A 130 8.97 -31.00 -17.46
C VAL A 130 9.58 -29.62 -17.24
N PHE A 131 10.69 -29.58 -16.49
CA PHE A 131 11.48 -28.39 -16.22
C PHE A 131 12.68 -28.39 -17.17
N VAL A 132 12.66 -27.53 -18.18
CA VAL A 132 13.66 -27.46 -19.25
C VAL A 132 14.70 -26.39 -18.90
N ASP A 133 15.98 -26.78 -18.91
CA ASP A 133 17.16 -25.90 -18.77
C ASP A 133 17.82 -25.72 -20.13
N LEU A 134 18.20 -24.50 -20.49
CA LEU A 134 18.93 -24.21 -21.73
C LEU A 134 20.44 -24.10 -21.47
N GLU A 135 21.25 -24.71 -22.33
CA GLU A 135 22.69 -24.65 -22.21
C GLU A 135 23.23 -23.26 -22.54
N LYS A 136 23.74 -22.52 -21.56
CA LYS A 136 24.39 -21.20 -21.77
C LYS A 136 23.53 -20.26 -22.62
N ALA A 137 22.24 -20.15 -22.28
CA ALA A 137 21.21 -19.52 -23.12
C ALA A 137 21.64 -18.19 -23.75
N TYR A 138 22.17 -17.26 -22.93
CA TYR A 138 22.63 -15.94 -23.41
C TYR A 138 23.81 -16.04 -24.37
N ASP A 139 24.78 -16.91 -24.10
CA ASP A 139 26.01 -17.01 -24.86
C ASP A 139 25.81 -17.73 -26.21
N ARG A 140 24.68 -18.44 -26.37
CA ARG A 140 24.37 -19.21 -27.58
C ARG A 140 23.53 -18.48 -28.61
N VAL A 141 22.84 -17.39 -28.24
CA VAL A 141 21.95 -16.68 -29.17
C VAL A 141 22.71 -16.28 -30.44
N PRO A 142 22.35 -16.82 -31.61
CA PRO A 142 22.96 -16.40 -32.87
C PRO A 142 22.56 -14.96 -33.20
N ARG A 143 23.51 -14.14 -33.65
CA ARG A 143 23.24 -12.72 -33.95
C ARG A 143 22.24 -12.54 -35.09
N GLU A 144 22.39 -13.32 -36.16
CA GLU A 144 21.45 -13.30 -37.29
C GLU A 144 20.02 -13.65 -36.86
N GLU A 145 19.89 -14.60 -35.95
CA GLU A 145 18.60 -14.98 -35.38
C GLU A 145 17.99 -13.84 -34.53
N LEU A 146 18.82 -13.13 -33.76
CA LEU A 146 18.38 -11.94 -33.03
C LEU A 146 17.83 -10.86 -33.98
N TRP A 147 18.55 -10.55 -35.07
CA TRP A 147 18.11 -9.54 -36.05
C TRP A 147 16.81 -9.95 -36.72
N TYR A 148 16.70 -11.22 -37.09
CA TYR A 148 15.48 -11.78 -37.66
C TYR A 148 14.29 -11.67 -36.69
N CYS A 149 14.47 -12.08 -35.43
CA CYS A 149 13.43 -11.97 -34.39
C CYS A 149 12.99 -10.52 -34.18
N MET A 150 13.92 -9.57 -34.10
CA MET A 150 13.59 -8.15 -33.95
C MET A 150 12.71 -7.64 -35.10
N ARG A 151 13.08 -7.95 -36.35
CA ARG A 151 12.29 -7.56 -37.53
C ARG A 151 10.91 -8.21 -37.52
N LYS A 152 10.83 -9.50 -37.21
CA LYS A 152 9.56 -10.24 -37.14
C LYS A 152 8.62 -9.69 -36.06
N SER A 153 9.18 -9.19 -34.95
CA SER A 153 8.42 -8.51 -33.89
C SER A 153 8.07 -7.04 -34.19
N GLY A 154 8.22 -6.59 -35.44
CA GLY A 154 7.79 -5.24 -35.87
C GLY A 154 8.76 -4.11 -35.50
N VAL A 155 10.00 -4.42 -35.11
CA VAL A 155 11.00 -3.39 -34.82
C VAL A 155 11.47 -2.72 -36.11
N ALA A 156 11.40 -1.39 -36.15
CA ALA A 156 11.88 -0.61 -37.29
C ALA A 156 13.37 -0.86 -37.57
N GLU A 157 13.74 -0.98 -38.85
CA GLU A 157 15.09 -1.35 -39.29
C GLU A 157 16.19 -0.45 -38.71
N LYS A 158 15.89 0.84 -38.51
CA LYS A 158 16.81 1.78 -37.87
C LYS A 158 17.24 1.33 -36.46
N TYR A 159 16.32 0.83 -35.64
CA TYR A 159 16.66 0.28 -34.33
C TYR A 159 17.38 -1.06 -34.44
N VAL A 160 17.06 -1.88 -35.45
CA VAL A 160 17.79 -3.13 -35.73
C VAL A 160 19.26 -2.82 -36.01
N ARG A 161 19.56 -1.84 -36.89
CA ARG A 161 20.94 -1.42 -37.21
C ARG A 161 21.68 -0.81 -36.02
N VAL A 162 21.00 -0.01 -35.20
CA VAL A 162 21.58 0.51 -33.94
C VAL A 162 21.97 -0.63 -33.00
N VAL A 163 21.11 -1.64 -32.83
CA VAL A 163 21.44 -2.80 -31.98
C VAL A 163 22.51 -3.66 -32.66
N GLN A 164 22.50 -3.87 -33.98
CA GLN A 164 23.58 -4.53 -34.70
C GLN A 164 24.93 -3.88 -34.40
N ASP A 165 25.00 -2.55 -34.50
CA ASP A 165 26.22 -1.80 -34.19
C ASP A 165 26.68 -2.06 -32.74
N MET A 166 25.75 -2.18 -31.76
CA MET A 166 26.08 -2.52 -30.36
C MET A 166 26.86 -3.83 -30.18
N TYR A 167 26.65 -4.80 -31.07
CA TYR A 167 27.24 -6.14 -30.97
C TYR A 167 28.45 -6.32 -31.90
N GLU A 168 28.50 -5.59 -33.01
CA GLU A 168 29.61 -5.62 -33.94
C GLU A 168 30.93 -5.17 -33.31
N ARG A 169 32.03 -5.80 -33.74
CA ARG A 169 33.41 -5.43 -33.34
C ARG A 169 33.63 -5.36 -31.81
N SER A 170 32.79 -6.02 -31.03
CA SER A 170 32.87 -6.06 -29.57
C SER A 170 34.10 -6.86 -29.12
N ARG A 171 34.87 -6.29 -28.21
CA ARG A 171 36.09 -6.89 -27.68
C ARG A 171 36.08 -6.97 -26.16
N THR A 172 36.70 -8.02 -25.62
CA THR A 172 36.70 -8.31 -24.18
C THR A 172 38.08 -8.74 -23.71
N VAL A 173 38.45 -8.33 -22.51
CA VAL A 173 39.59 -8.88 -21.74
C VAL A 173 39.07 -9.61 -20.51
N VAL A 174 39.72 -10.69 -20.07
CA VAL A 174 39.39 -11.35 -18.81
C VAL A 174 40.27 -10.78 -17.70
N ARG A 175 39.68 -10.29 -16.61
CA ARG A 175 40.39 -9.83 -15.41
C ARG A 175 40.26 -10.89 -14.32
N CYS A 176 41.40 -11.41 -13.88
CA CYS A 176 41.51 -12.41 -12.82
C CYS A 176 42.53 -11.96 -11.77
N ALA A 177 42.71 -12.77 -10.71
CA ALA A 177 43.61 -12.43 -9.61
C ALA A 177 45.09 -12.28 -10.01
N VAL A 178 45.51 -12.92 -11.11
CA VAL A 178 46.88 -12.89 -11.62
C VAL A 178 47.12 -11.82 -12.68
N GLY A 179 46.08 -11.08 -13.09
CA GLY A 179 46.19 -10.01 -14.09
C GLY A 179 45.06 -10.01 -15.11
N GLN A 180 45.26 -9.25 -16.19
CA GLN A 180 44.35 -9.22 -17.34
C GLN A 180 44.91 -10.06 -18.50
N THR A 181 44.04 -10.76 -19.21
CA THR A 181 44.41 -11.49 -20.43
C THR A 181 44.55 -10.56 -21.62
N GLU A 182 45.06 -11.11 -22.72
CA GLU A 182 44.92 -10.49 -24.03
C GLU A 182 43.45 -10.31 -24.42
N GLU A 183 43.22 -9.35 -25.32
CA GLU A 183 41.91 -9.00 -25.83
C GLU A 183 41.43 -10.01 -26.88
N PHE A 184 40.19 -10.46 -26.77
CA PHE A 184 39.56 -11.35 -27.74
C PHE A 184 38.22 -10.80 -28.25
N LYS A 185 37.82 -11.24 -29.45
CA LYS A 185 36.56 -10.84 -30.09
C LYS A 185 35.39 -11.64 -29.52
N VAL A 186 34.25 -10.98 -29.33
CA VAL A 186 32.98 -11.64 -29.02
C VAL A 186 32.13 -11.65 -30.27
N GLU A 187 31.80 -12.84 -30.78
CA GLU A 187 31.13 -13.02 -32.08
C GLU A 187 29.71 -13.63 -31.97
N VAL A 188 29.40 -14.28 -30.85
CA VAL A 188 28.10 -14.92 -30.60
C VAL A 188 27.55 -14.51 -29.24
N GLY A 189 26.24 -14.63 -29.09
CA GLY A 189 25.56 -14.41 -27.83
C GLY A 189 25.27 -12.96 -27.51
N LEU A 190 24.48 -12.78 -26.45
CA LEU A 190 24.09 -11.49 -25.90
C LEU A 190 25.14 -10.97 -24.92
N HIS A 191 25.21 -9.65 -24.74
CA HIS A 191 26.13 -9.05 -23.78
C HIS A 191 25.66 -9.34 -22.36
N GLN A 192 26.36 -10.22 -21.63
CA GLN A 192 26.10 -10.44 -20.20
C GLN A 192 26.31 -9.12 -19.43
N GLY A 193 25.36 -8.70 -18.61
CA GLY A 193 25.47 -7.43 -17.85
C GLY A 193 25.11 -6.16 -18.61
N SER A 194 24.70 -6.27 -19.88
CA SER A 194 24.00 -5.22 -20.63
C SER A 194 22.62 -4.95 -20.02
N ALA A 195 22.16 -3.72 -20.15
CA ALA A 195 20.82 -3.32 -19.75
C ALA A 195 19.75 -3.74 -20.77
N LEU A 196 20.09 -3.87 -22.06
CA LEU A 196 19.16 -4.19 -23.15
C LEU A 196 19.06 -5.70 -23.44
N SER A 197 20.16 -6.46 -23.26
CA SER A 197 20.19 -7.91 -23.52
C SER A 197 19.02 -8.70 -22.92
N PRO A 198 18.54 -8.45 -21.69
CA PRO A 198 17.40 -9.19 -21.15
C PRO A 198 16.12 -9.04 -21.97
N PHE A 199 15.85 -7.84 -22.49
CA PHE A 199 14.68 -7.63 -23.34
C PHE A 199 14.85 -8.26 -24.72
N LEU A 200 16.05 -8.16 -25.31
CA LEU A 200 16.38 -8.85 -26.57
C LEU A 200 16.23 -10.37 -26.45
N PHE A 201 16.65 -10.95 -25.32
CA PHE A 201 16.46 -12.36 -25.05
C PHE A 201 14.98 -12.73 -24.98
N ALA A 202 14.15 -11.89 -24.35
CA ALA A 202 12.70 -12.10 -24.30
C ALA A 202 12.07 -12.08 -25.71
N ILE A 203 12.49 -11.16 -26.59
CA ILE A 203 12.04 -11.11 -28.00
C ILE A 203 12.41 -12.41 -28.71
N VAL A 204 13.65 -12.89 -28.56
CA VAL A 204 14.09 -14.14 -29.18
C VAL A 204 13.27 -15.33 -28.67
N MET A 205 13.11 -15.46 -27.35
CA MET A 205 12.32 -16.55 -26.76
C MET A 205 10.84 -16.49 -27.16
N ASP A 206 10.25 -15.30 -27.26
CA ASP A 206 8.88 -15.11 -27.74
C ASP A 206 8.71 -15.66 -29.17
N GLN A 207 9.61 -15.30 -30.08
CA GLN A 207 9.58 -15.73 -31.47
C GLN A 207 9.97 -17.20 -31.68
N LEU A 208 10.79 -17.78 -30.80
CA LEU A 208 11.13 -19.20 -30.84
C LEU A 208 10.01 -20.08 -30.33
N SER A 209 9.22 -19.57 -29.37
CA SER A 209 8.16 -20.32 -28.70
C SER A 209 6.78 -20.19 -29.34
N GLU A 210 6.61 -19.29 -30.31
CA GLU A 210 5.32 -18.96 -30.96
C GLU A 210 4.48 -20.18 -31.37
N GLU A 211 5.11 -21.20 -31.97
CA GLU A 211 4.43 -22.40 -32.51
C GLU A 211 4.26 -23.54 -31.48
N VAL A 212 4.87 -23.43 -30.30
CA VAL A 212 4.98 -24.54 -29.32
C VAL A 212 4.47 -24.19 -27.93
N ARG A 213 4.31 -22.90 -27.62
CA ARG A 213 3.79 -22.44 -26.34
C ARG A 213 2.30 -22.74 -26.19
N GLN A 214 1.91 -23.20 -25.01
CA GLN A 214 0.52 -23.36 -24.61
C GLN A 214 0.10 -22.19 -23.71
N GLU A 215 -1.20 -22.02 -23.48
CA GLU A 215 -1.72 -20.99 -22.56
C GLU A 215 -1.21 -21.19 -21.12
N CYS A 216 -1.07 -20.10 -20.37
CA CYS A 216 -0.75 -20.19 -18.95
C CYS A 216 -1.91 -20.89 -18.19
N PRO A 217 -1.65 -21.83 -17.25
CA PRO A 217 -0.36 -22.23 -16.68
C PRO A 217 0.28 -23.49 -17.31
N TRP A 218 -0.09 -23.88 -18.53
CA TRP A 218 0.46 -25.07 -19.21
C TRP A 218 1.88 -24.88 -19.72
N THR A 219 2.22 -23.65 -20.11
CA THR A 219 3.59 -23.24 -20.41
C THR A 219 3.93 -21.99 -19.62
N MET A 220 5.03 -22.02 -18.88
CA MET A 220 5.56 -20.87 -18.16
C MET A 220 7.05 -20.73 -18.44
N MET A 221 7.46 -19.54 -18.88
CA MET A 221 8.86 -19.21 -19.15
C MET A 221 9.32 -18.11 -18.20
N PHE A 222 10.49 -18.26 -17.61
CA PHE A 222 11.19 -17.20 -16.90
C PHE A 222 12.59 -17.07 -17.47
N ALA A 223 12.72 -16.28 -18.53
CA ALA A 223 13.91 -16.26 -19.36
C ALA A 223 14.25 -17.66 -19.90
N ASP A 224 15.32 -18.29 -19.43
CA ASP A 224 15.81 -19.61 -19.83
C ASP A 224 15.21 -20.78 -19.04
N ASP A 225 14.53 -20.52 -17.93
CA ASP A 225 13.80 -21.54 -17.16
C ASP A 225 12.40 -21.74 -17.77
N ILE A 226 12.15 -22.90 -18.38
CA ILE A 226 10.85 -23.22 -19.04
C ILE A 226 10.19 -24.39 -18.30
N VAL A 227 8.88 -24.28 -18.04
CA VAL A 227 8.05 -25.36 -17.49
C VAL A 227 6.95 -25.68 -18.48
N ILE A 228 6.86 -26.96 -18.82
CA ILE A 228 5.85 -27.52 -19.72
C ILE A 228 5.02 -28.50 -18.90
N CYS A 229 3.71 -28.26 -18.85
CA CYS A 229 2.76 -29.10 -18.11
C CYS A 229 1.77 -29.75 -19.08
N SER A 230 1.37 -30.99 -18.81
CA SER A 230 0.29 -31.65 -19.56
C SER A 230 -0.43 -32.69 -18.71
N GLU A 231 -1.64 -33.05 -19.12
CA GLU A 231 -2.48 -34.02 -18.39
C GLU A 231 -2.06 -35.48 -18.63
N SER A 232 -1.32 -35.77 -19.70
CA SER A 232 -0.78 -37.10 -19.99
C SER A 232 0.72 -37.07 -20.21
N ARG A 233 1.37 -38.21 -19.93
CA ARG A 233 2.80 -38.43 -20.13
C ARG A 233 3.17 -38.32 -21.61
N GLU A 234 2.36 -38.91 -22.48
CA GLU A 234 2.59 -38.91 -23.93
C GLU A 234 2.51 -37.49 -24.49
N GLN A 235 1.56 -36.68 -24.00
CA GLN A 235 1.42 -35.30 -24.46
C GLN A 235 2.58 -34.41 -23.99
N VAL A 236 3.06 -34.59 -22.76
CA VAL A 236 4.22 -33.80 -22.29
C VAL A 236 5.50 -34.20 -23.02
N GLU A 237 5.66 -35.47 -23.39
CA GLU A 237 6.77 -35.96 -24.20
C GLU A 237 6.76 -35.36 -25.61
N GLU A 238 5.60 -35.37 -26.27
CA GLU A 238 5.42 -34.73 -27.57
C GLU A 238 5.72 -33.22 -27.50
N ASN A 239 5.19 -32.55 -26.47
CA ASN A 239 5.44 -31.12 -26.27
C ASN A 239 6.93 -30.84 -26.03
N LEU A 240 7.60 -31.65 -25.23
CA LEU A 240 9.05 -31.51 -24.99
C LEU A 240 9.85 -31.66 -26.29
N GLU A 241 9.50 -32.61 -27.16
CA GLU A 241 10.12 -32.78 -28.47
C GLU A 241 9.87 -31.59 -29.41
N ARG A 242 8.65 -31.07 -29.43
CA ARG A 242 8.31 -29.85 -30.19
C ARG A 242 9.14 -28.66 -29.71
N TRP A 243 9.27 -28.48 -28.39
CA TRP A 243 10.09 -27.44 -27.79
C TRP A 243 11.57 -27.60 -28.15
N ARG A 244 12.12 -28.81 -28.03
CA ARG A 244 13.50 -29.11 -28.47
C ARG A 244 13.68 -28.72 -29.94
N PHE A 245 12.81 -29.18 -30.82
CA PHE A 245 12.93 -28.88 -32.26
C PHE A 245 12.87 -27.37 -32.54
N ALA A 246 11.91 -26.67 -31.94
CA ALA A 246 11.73 -25.23 -32.13
C ALA A 246 12.95 -24.40 -31.69
N LEU A 247 13.56 -24.77 -30.56
CA LEU A 247 14.74 -24.09 -30.01
C LEU A 247 16.03 -24.48 -30.76
N GLU A 248 16.28 -25.77 -30.96
CA GLU A 248 17.57 -26.26 -31.46
C GLU A 248 17.79 -25.94 -32.94
N ARG A 249 16.72 -25.93 -33.75
CA ARG A 249 16.81 -25.54 -35.17
C ARG A 249 17.24 -24.09 -35.37
N ARG A 250 17.11 -23.25 -34.34
CA ARG A 250 17.47 -21.82 -34.33
C ARG A 250 18.62 -21.51 -33.35
N GLY A 251 19.42 -22.52 -33.01
CA GLY A 251 20.69 -22.37 -32.28
C GLY A 251 20.59 -22.40 -30.75
N MET A 252 19.40 -22.57 -30.18
CA MET A 252 19.19 -22.64 -28.72
C MET A 252 19.13 -24.11 -28.26
N LYS A 253 20.10 -24.55 -27.46
CA LYS A 253 20.26 -25.97 -27.09
C LYS A 253 19.66 -26.30 -25.72
N VAL A 254 18.84 -27.36 -25.66
CA VAL A 254 18.28 -27.89 -24.41
C VAL A 254 19.33 -28.69 -23.64
N SER A 255 19.44 -28.52 -22.32
CA SER A 255 20.36 -29.30 -21.49
C SER A 255 19.74 -30.63 -21.09
N ARG A 256 20.23 -31.73 -21.68
CA ARG A 256 19.69 -33.08 -21.42
C ARG A 256 19.90 -33.51 -19.97
N SER A 257 21.07 -33.18 -19.40
CA SER A 257 21.45 -33.60 -18.05
C SER A 257 20.81 -32.78 -16.92
N LYS A 258 20.23 -31.62 -17.23
CA LYS A 258 19.59 -30.74 -16.25
C LYS A 258 18.09 -30.59 -16.44
N THR A 259 17.56 -31.01 -17.59
CA THR A 259 16.12 -31.10 -17.78
C THR A 259 15.60 -32.23 -16.91
N GLU A 260 14.59 -31.95 -16.09
CA GLU A 260 14.04 -32.90 -15.12
C GLU A 260 12.52 -33.00 -15.28
N TYR A 261 11.98 -34.19 -15.00
CA TYR A 261 10.57 -34.53 -15.13
C TYR A 261 9.94 -34.82 -13.76
N MET A 262 8.74 -34.32 -13.51
CA MET A 262 7.97 -34.55 -12.28
C MET A 262 6.54 -34.97 -12.63
N CYS A 263 6.01 -35.94 -11.88
CA CYS A 263 4.62 -36.38 -11.97
C CYS A 263 3.91 -36.13 -10.64
N VAL A 264 2.77 -35.46 -10.66
CA VAL A 264 1.85 -35.34 -9.51
C VAL A 264 0.84 -36.48 -9.56
N ASN A 265 0.47 -37.04 -8.40
CA ASN A 265 -0.50 -38.15 -8.29
C ASN A 265 -0.18 -39.36 -9.18
N GLU A 266 1.11 -39.71 -9.26
CA GLU A 266 1.61 -40.83 -10.04
C GLU A 266 0.86 -42.14 -9.73
N ARG A 267 0.36 -42.80 -10.78
CA ARG A 267 -0.26 -44.13 -10.70
C ARG A 267 0.79 -45.23 -10.94
N GLU A 268 0.54 -46.42 -10.39
CA GLU A 268 1.41 -47.57 -10.64
C GLU A 268 1.54 -47.84 -12.15
N GLY A 269 2.77 -47.81 -12.67
CA GLY A 269 3.06 -47.99 -14.10
C GLY A 269 3.32 -46.70 -14.89
N SER A 270 3.18 -45.51 -14.28
CA SER A 270 3.51 -44.24 -14.93
C SER A 270 5.03 -44.10 -15.12
N GLY A 271 5.50 -44.45 -16.31
CA GLY A 271 6.92 -44.39 -16.70
C GLY A 271 7.52 -42.98 -16.66
N THR A 272 8.72 -42.85 -17.22
CA THR A 272 9.35 -41.54 -17.45
C THR A 272 9.05 -41.00 -18.85
N VAL A 273 9.40 -39.74 -19.06
CA VAL A 273 9.36 -39.04 -20.35
C VAL A 273 10.71 -39.20 -21.04
N ARG A 274 10.72 -39.30 -22.37
CA ARG A 274 11.92 -39.40 -23.19
C ARG A 274 12.20 -38.11 -23.94
N LEU A 275 13.49 -37.81 -24.12
CA LEU A 275 13.99 -36.74 -24.98
C LEU A 275 15.01 -37.36 -25.93
N GLN A 276 14.68 -37.38 -27.22
CA GLN A 276 15.43 -38.05 -28.30
C GLN A 276 15.66 -39.54 -28.02
N GLY A 277 14.70 -40.19 -27.36
CA GLY A 277 14.78 -41.60 -26.96
C GLY A 277 15.52 -41.86 -25.64
N GLU A 278 16.20 -40.86 -25.07
CA GLU A 278 16.85 -40.97 -23.75
C GLU A 278 15.87 -40.61 -22.63
N GLU A 279 15.91 -41.35 -21.52
CA GLU A 279 15.05 -41.09 -20.37
C GLU A 279 15.42 -39.79 -19.66
N VAL A 280 14.44 -38.90 -19.50
CA VAL A 280 14.57 -37.69 -18.68
C VAL A 280 14.54 -38.09 -17.22
N LYS A 281 15.42 -37.49 -16.41
CA LYS A 281 15.52 -37.77 -14.98
C LYS A 281 14.21 -37.41 -14.27
N LYS A 282 13.52 -38.41 -13.73
CA LYS A 282 12.31 -38.24 -12.91
C LYS A 282 12.67 -37.81 -11.49
N VAL A 283 11.98 -36.81 -10.95
CA VAL A 283 12.21 -36.24 -9.62
C VAL A 283 10.91 -36.05 -8.84
N GLN A 284 11.01 -36.20 -7.52
CA GLN A 284 9.90 -35.93 -6.59
C GLN A 284 9.95 -34.49 -6.04
N GLU A 285 11.12 -33.84 -6.13
CA GLU A 285 11.32 -32.45 -5.77
C GLU A 285 12.16 -31.72 -6.82
N PHE A 286 11.80 -30.47 -7.13
CA PHE A 286 12.53 -29.63 -8.06
C PHE A 286 12.67 -28.20 -7.52
N LYS A 287 13.80 -27.54 -7.76
CA LYS A 287 14.03 -26.15 -7.36
C LYS A 287 13.67 -25.19 -8.50
N TYR A 288 12.43 -24.74 -8.54
CA TYR A 288 11.91 -23.81 -9.54
C TYR A 288 12.01 -22.35 -9.07
N LEU A 289 12.72 -21.51 -9.81
CA LEU A 289 12.87 -20.06 -9.55
C LEU A 289 13.26 -19.72 -8.11
N GLY A 290 14.06 -20.59 -7.50
CA GLY A 290 14.54 -20.43 -6.14
C GLY A 290 13.70 -21.13 -5.07
N SER A 291 12.47 -21.60 -5.36
CA SER A 291 11.57 -22.32 -4.44
C SER A 291 11.52 -23.83 -4.74
N THR A 292 11.48 -24.68 -3.71
CA THR A 292 11.33 -26.13 -3.90
C THR A 292 9.85 -26.48 -4.09
N VAL A 293 9.55 -27.13 -5.21
CA VAL A 293 8.24 -27.68 -5.54
C VAL A 293 8.30 -29.20 -5.40
N GLN A 294 7.26 -29.82 -4.86
CA GLN A 294 7.20 -31.28 -4.63
C GLN A 294 5.93 -31.86 -5.26
N SER A 295 6.04 -33.06 -5.82
CA SER A 295 4.93 -33.81 -6.42
C SER A 295 3.77 -33.98 -5.43
N ASN A 296 4.08 -34.38 -4.20
CA ASN A 296 3.12 -34.60 -3.10
C ASN A 296 2.53 -33.30 -2.48
N GLY A 297 3.05 -32.12 -2.84
CA GLY A 297 2.58 -30.83 -2.31
C GLY A 297 3.08 -30.46 -0.93
N GLU A 298 3.96 -31.27 -0.33
CA GLU A 298 4.48 -30.97 0.98
C GLU A 298 5.44 -29.76 0.95
N CYS A 299 5.40 -28.98 2.02
CA CYS A 299 6.22 -27.77 2.19
C CYS A 299 7.37 -27.93 3.19
N GLU A 300 7.46 -29.06 3.89
CA GLU A 300 8.45 -29.26 4.97
C GLU A 300 9.90 -29.09 4.49
N LYS A 301 10.24 -29.66 3.33
CA LYS A 301 11.60 -29.55 2.81
C LYS A 301 11.95 -28.14 2.38
N GLU A 302 10.99 -27.38 1.85
CA GLU A 302 11.20 -25.98 1.50
C GLU A 302 11.45 -25.14 2.77
N VAL A 303 10.63 -25.32 3.81
CA VAL A 303 10.78 -24.64 5.11
C VAL A 303 12.15 -24.95 5.72
N LYS A 304 12.57 -26.23 5.73
CA LYS A 304 13.91 -26.62 6.22
C LYS A 304 15.04 -25.97 5.41
N LYS A 305 14.94 -25.95 4.08
CA LYS A 305 15.92 -25.29 3.19
C LYS A 305 15.99 -23.78 3.47
N ARG A 306 14.85 -23.15 3.75
CA ARG A 306 14.75 -21.72 4.10
C ARG A 306 15.34 -21.39 5.46
N VAL A 307 15.04 -22.21 6.48
CA VAL A 307 15.69 -22.12 7.79
C VAL A 307 17.20 -22.24 7.66
N GLN A 308 17.68 -23.20 6.85
CA GLN A 308 19.12 -23.35 6.59
C GLN A 308 19.71 -22.15 5.84
N ALA A 309 18.99 -21.57 4.88
CA ALA A 309 19.41 -20.34 4.19
C ALA A 309 19.53 -19.17 5.17
N GLY A 310 18.57 -19.04 6.10
CA GLY A 310 18.63 -18.12 7.22
C GLY A 310 19.89 -18.33 8.07
N TRP A 311 20.18 -19.57 8.49
CA TRP A 311 21.38 -19.89 9.26
C TRP A 311 22.68 -19.59 8.50
N ASN A 312 22.73 -19.87 7.19
CA ASN A 312 23.87 -19.53 6.36
C ASN A 312 24.08 -18.01 6.28
N GLY A 313 22.99 -17.24 6.13
CA GLY A 313 23.02 -15.78 6.21
C GLY A 313 23.54 -15.31 7.57
N TRP A 314 23.00 -15.89 8.65
CA TRP A 314 23.37 -15.58 10.03
C TRP A 314 24.86 -15.83 10.31
N ARG A 315 25.42 -16.96 9.84
CA ARG A 315 26.84 -17.31 10.02
C ARG A 315 27.77 -16.25 9.39
N LYS A 316 27.41 -15.72 8.21
CA LYS A 316 28.21 -14.69 7.50
C LYS A 316 28.29 -13.38 8.26
N VAL A 317 27.27 -13.06 9.06
CA VAL A 317 27.21 -11.83 9.86
C VAL A 317 27.35 -12.11 11.35
N SER A 318 27.79 -13.32 11.74
CA SER A 318 27.91 -13.73 13.14
C SER A 318 28.89 -12.86 13.92
N GLY A 319 29.97 -12.40 13.27
CA GLY A 319 30.90 -11.42 13.84
C GLY A 319 30.24 -10.10 14.24
N VAL A 320 29.13 -9.72 13.61
CA VAL A 320 28.35 -8.54 14.00
C VAL A 320 27.24 -8.90 14.99
N LEU A 321 26.52 -9.99 14.74
CA LEU A 321 25.37 -10.41 15.54
C LEU A 321 25.75 -10.88 16.95
N CYS A 322 26.95 -11.45 17.11
CA CYS A 322 27.45 -11.97 18.39
C CYS A 322 28.38 -10.99 19.13
N ASP A 323 28.83 -9.89 18.52
CA ASP A 323 29.74 -8.94 19.16
C ASP A 323 29.00 -8.11 20.22
N ARG A 324 29.45 -8.19 21.47
CA ARG A 324 28.86 -7.45 22.60
C ARG A 324 29.04 -5.93 22.49
N LYS A 325 30.03 -5.45 21.73
CA LYS A 325 30.30 -4.02 21.50
C LYS A 325 29.31 -3.39 20.54
N ILE A 326 28.62 -4.19 19.73
CA ILE A 326 27.68 -3.70 18.72
C ILE A 326 26.27 -3.64 19.33
N SER A 327 25.62 -2.48 19.19
CA SER A 327 24.28 -2.25 19.74
C SER A 327 23.24 -3.19 19.13
N ALA A 328 22.23 -3.56 19.93
CA ALA A 328 21.12 -4.40 19.48
C ALA A 328 20.38 -3.82 18.26
N ARG A 329 20.34 -2.49 18.12
CA ARG A 329 19.77 -1.79 16.95
C ARG A 329 20.49 -2.14 15.66
N ILE A 330 21.83 -2.12 15.65
CA ILE A 330 22.63 -2.46 14.47
C ILE A 330 22.51 -3.95 14.18
N LYS A 331 22.56 -4.81 15.20
CA LYS A 331 22.34 -6.26 15.06
C LYS A 331 20.98 -6.58 14.44
N GLY A 332 19.92 -5.93 14.91
CA GLY A 332 18.57 -6.07 14.37
C GLY A 332 18.47 -5.60 12.91
N LYS A 333 19.13 -4.49 12.54
CA LYS A 333 19.20 -4.02 11.14
C LYS A 333 19.92 -5.03 10.25
N VAL A 334 21.05 -5.56 10.69
CA VAL A 334 21.81 -6.58 9.95
C VAL A 334 20.99 -7.87 9.80
N TYR A 335 20.32 -8.33 10.86
CA TYR A 335 19.43 -9.48 10.81
C TYR A 335 18.30 -9.28 9.79
N ARG A 336 17.58 -8.16 9.84
CA ARG A 336 16.48 -7.84 8.91
C ARG A 336 16.92 -7.66 7.46
N THR A 337 18.18 -7.30 7.24
CA THR A 337 18.71 -7.05 5.88
C THR A 337 19.34 -8.29 5.26
N VAL A 338 19.94 -9.17 6.06
CA VAL A 338 20.73 -10.31 5.56
C VAL A 338 20.07 -11.65 5.87
N VAL A 339 19.58 -11.83 7.10
CA VAL A 339 19.14 -13.14 7.60
C VAL A 339 17.67 -13.38 7.29
N ARG A 340 16.78 -12.46 7.67
CA ARG A 340 15.33 -12.59 7.48
C ARG A 340 14.94 -12.72 5.99
N PRO A 341 15.46 -11.92 5.05
CA PRO A 341 15.12 -12.07 3.63
C PRO A 341 15.56 -13.43 3.06
N ALA A 342 16.73 -13.94 3.48
CA ALA A 342 17.20 -15.27 3.07
C ALA A 342 16.29 -16.40 3.58
N MET A 343 15.73 -16.23 4.79
CA MET A 343 14.81 -17.17 5.40
C MET A 343 13.39 -17.08 4.82
N LEU A 344 12.90 -15.89 4.45
CA LEU A 344 11.51 -15.71 4.02
C LEU A 344 11.29 -15.76 2.51
N HIS A 345 12.34 -15.62 1.69
CA HIS A 345 12.21 -15.55 0.23
C HIS A 345 11.34 -16.68 -0.35
N GLY A 346 10.25 -16.35 -1.03
CA GLY A 346 9.40 -17.31 -1.74
C GLY A 346 8.47 -18.13 -0.85
N LEU A 347 8.47 -17.92 0.47
CA LEU A 347 7.52 -18.57 1.38
C LEU A 347 6.10 -18.01 1.22
N GLU A 348 5.94 -16.82 0.66
CA GLU A 348 4.63 -16.25 0.30
C GLU A 348 3.90 -17.07 -0.78
N THR A 349 4.61 -17.96 -1.49
CA THR A 349 4.04 -18.88 -2.48
C THR A 349 3.63 -20.23 -1.88
N VAL A 350 3.88 -20.44 -0.59
CA VAL A 350 3.77 -21.75 0.04
C VAL A 350 2.59 -21.74 1.02
N SER A 351 1.71 -22.72 0.90
CA SER A 351 0.65 -22.98 1.89
C SER A 351 1.25 -23.57 3.17
N LEU A 352 1.71 -22.71 4.07
CA LEU A 352 2.28 -23.11 5.36
C LEU A 352 1.20 -23.67 6.30
N ARG A 353 1.50 -24.76 7.01
CA ARG A 353 0.67 -25.23 8.12
C ARG A 353 1.26 -24.69 9.43
N LYS A 354 0.46 -24.68 10.50
CA LYS A 354 0.87 -24.17 11.82
C LYS A 354 2.19 -24.76 12.33
N ARG A 355 2.44 -26.05 12.06
CA ARG A 355 3.69 -26.72 12.44
C ARG A 355 4.91 -26.06 11.79
N GLN A 356 4.83 -25.75 10.49
CA GLN A 356 5.93 -25.10 9.76
C GLN A 356 6.09 -23.63 10.15
N GLU A 357 5.00 -22.92 10.46
CA GLU A 357 5.07 -21.57 11.02
C GLU A 357 5.84 -21.58 12.35
N SER A 358 5.50 -22.48 13.27
CA SER A 358 6.22 -22.65 14.53
C SER A 358 7.69 -23.02 14.32
N GLU A 359 8.03 -23.81 13.29
CA GLU A 359 9.43 -24.15 12.97
C GLU A 359 10.24 -22.90 12.55
N LEU A 360 9.64 -22.02 11.75
CA LEU A 360 10.24 -20.74 11.34
C LEU A 360 10.41 -19.79 12.54
N GLU A 361 9.40 -19.69 13.41
CA GLU A 361 9.46 -18.89 14.64
C GLU A 361 10.57 -19.39 15.57
N VAL A 362 10.67 -20.70 15.79
CA VAL A 362 11.72 -21.30 16.62
C VAL A 362 13.10 -21.03 16.03
N ALA A 363 13.25 -21.11 14.70
CA ALA A 363 14.50 -20.79 14.03
C ALA A 363 14.87 -19.30 14.20
N GLU A 364 13.91 -18.38 14.01
CA GLU A 364 14.10 -16.95 14.21
C GLU A 364 14.53 -16.63 15.65
N LEU A 365 13.83 -17.16 16.65
CA LEU A 365 14.16 -16.96 18.06
C LEU A 365 15.57 -17.47 18.40
N LYS A 366 15.98 -18.62 17.87
CA LYS A 366 17.34 -19.15 18.04
C LYS A 366 18.40 -18.24 17.44
N MET A 367 18.15 -17.66 16.26
CA MET A 367 19.07 -16.72 15.60
C MET A 367 19.15 -15.36 16.30
N LEU A 368 18.09 -14.94 16.99
CA LEU A 368 18.04 -13.69 17.75
C LEU A 368 18.60 -13.82 19.17
N ARG A 369 18.66 -15.03 19.75
CA ARG A 369 19.11 -15.28 21.13
C ARG A 369 20.48 -14.66 21.49
N PRO A 370 21.53 -14.71 20.65
CA PRO A 370 22.83 -14.09 20.96
C PRO A 370 22.81 -12.55 20.98
N GLN A 371 21.70 -11.94 20.56
CA GLN A 371 21.49 -10.49 20.53
C GLN A 371 20.85 -9.98 21.83
N GLN A 372 20.49 -10.88 22.77
CA GLN A 372 19.85 -10.54 24.04
C GLN A 372 20.88 -10.53 25.21
N PRO A 373 20.93 -9.49 26.05
CA PRO A 373 21.66 -9.53 27.32
C PRO A 373 21.02 -10.54 28.30
N SER A 374 21.81 -11.09 29.23
CA SER A 374 21.37 -12.03 30.27
C SER A 374 20.18 -11.49 31.07
N ILE A 375 19.06 -12.22 31.03
CA ILE A 375 17.77 -11.80 31.56
C ILE A 375 17.69 -12.16 33.05
N ALA A 376 17.94 -11.16 33.89
CA ALA A 376 17.47 -11.09 35.27
C ALA A 376 17.00 -9.65 35.53
N SER A 377 15.83 -9.30 35.01
CA SER A 377 14.99 -8.19 35.49
C SER A 377 13.70 -8.14 34.66
N LYS A 378 12.63 -7.62 35.28
CA LYS A 378 11.25 -7.56 34.80
C LYS A 378 11.14 -7.16 33.33
N VAL A 379 10.31 -7.90 32.59
CA VAL A 379 9.99 -7.68 31.19
C VAL A 379 9.28 -6.34 31.02
N ASP A 380 10.03 -5.33 30.60
CA ASP A 380 9.49 -4.22 29.83
C ASP A 380 9.58 -4.63 28.36
N LYS A 381 8.44 -4.87 27.71
CA LYS A 381 8.42 -5.20 26.28
C LYS A 381 8.65 -3.89 25.52
N ASP A 382 9.85 -3.73 24.99
CA ASP A 382 10.19 -2.62 24.11
C ASP A 382 9.38 -2.76 22.81
N TYR A 383 8.23 -2.09 22.73
CA TYR A 383 7.42 -2.01 21.51
C TYR A 383 8.14 -1.12 20.50
N ARG A 384 7.94 -1.36 19.20
CA ARG A 384 8.47 -0.43 18.19
C ARG A 384 7.74 0.89 18.32
N THR A 385 8.51 1.97 18.36
CA THR A 385 8.00 3.34 18.46
C THR A 385 8.62 4.20 17.37
N PHE A 386 7.89 5.25 17.00
CA PHE A 386 8.39 6.34 16.17
C PHE A 386 8.33 7.62 17.01
N HIS A 387 9.38 8.44 16.90
CA HIS A 387 9.48 9.74 17.54
C HIS A 387 9.66 10.80 16.45
N ALA A 388 8.94 11.91 16.55
CA ALA A 388 9.09 13.04 15.64
C ALA A 388 10.52 13.60 15.70
N GLU A 389 10.96 14.24 14.61
CA GLU A 389 12.25 14.94 14.57
C GLU A 389 12.36 16.04 15.63
N ASN A 390 11.24 16.70 15.92
CA ASN A 390 11.13 17.69 16.98
C ASN A 390 10.09 17.22 18.03
N PRO A 391 10.46 17.05 19.30
CA PRO A 391 9.54 16.66 20.38
C PRO A 391 8.36 17.63 20.60
N GLU A 392 8.51 18.90 20.21
CA GLU A 392 7.43 19.90 20.31
C GLU A 392 6.36 19.70 19.21
N TRP A 393 6.72 19.02 18.12
CA TRP A 393 5.77 18.73 17.05
C TRP A 393 4.91 17.53 17.42
N THR A 394 3.72 17.84 17.91
CA THR A 394 2.76 16.83 18.36
C THR A 394 2.17 16.02 17.19
N PHE A 395 1.91 14.74 17.43
CA PHE A 395 1.19 13.88 16.51
C PHE A 395 -0.31 14.19 16.52
N ASN A 396 -0.96 14.19 15.35
CA ASN A 396 -2.36 14.54 15.20
C ASN A 396 -3.20 13.37 14.67
N HIS A 397 -2.79 12.77 13.55
CA HIS A 397 -3.57 11.72 12.88
C HIS A 397 -2.67 10.56 12.40
N LEU A 398 -3.26 9.37 12.29
CA LEU A 398 -2.62 8.16 11.80
C LEU A 398 -3.58 7.45 10.83
N ALA A 399 -3.07 7.09 9.65
CA ALA A 399 -3.79 6.26 8.69
C ALA A 399 -2.88 5.12 8.21
N VAL A 400 -3.43 3.92 8.01
CA VAL A 400 -2.69 2.76 7.52
C VAL A 400 -3.24 2.37 6.15
N ASP A 401 -2.37 2.19 5.16
CA ASP A 401 -2.75 1.63 3.86
C ASP A 401 -2.91 0.11 4.03
N TYR A 402 -4.13 -0.40 3.95
CA TYR A 402 -4.42 -1.81 4.18
C TYR A 402 -3.79 -2.74 3.13
N ARG A 403 -3.39 -2.22 1.96
CA ARG A 403 -2.83 -3.03 0.86
C ARG A 403 -1.37 -3.39 1.08
N ASN A 404 -0.61 -2.49 1.72
CA ASN A 404 0.84 -2.63 1.89
C ASN A 404 1.32 -2.42 3.34
N GLY A 405 0.43 -2.04 4.25
CA GLY A 405 0.69 -1.80 5.67
C GLY A 405 1.54 -0.55 5.98
N ASN A 406 1.82 0.30 4.99
CA ASN A 406 2.51 1.56 5.26
C ASN A 406 1.65 2.46 6.15
N VAL A 407 2.31 3.18 7.05
CA VAL A 407 1.67 4.06 8.02
C VAL A 407 1.91 5.51 7.61
N TYR A 408 0.85 6.28 7.46
CA TYR A 408 0.89 7.72 7.21
C TYR A 408 0.57 8.45 8.52
N LEU A 409 1.49 9.30 8.97
CA LEU A 409 1.34 10.09 10.19
C LEU A 409 1.24 11.58 9.87
N GLY A 410 0.14 12.20 10.30
CA GLY A 410 -0.04 13.64 10.31
C GLY A 410 0.51 14.21 11.61
N VAL A 411 1.50 15.08 11.49
CA VAL A 411 2.25 15.68 12.60
C VAL A 411 2.24 17.19 12.39
N VAL A 412 2.39 17.97 13.47
CA VAL A 412 2.62 19.41 13.34
C VAL A 412 3.83 19.64 12.41
N ASN A 413 3.64 20.47 11.38
CA ASN A 413 4.61 20.82 10.34
C ASN A 413 5.09 19.68 9.43
N ARG A 414 4.63 18.44 9.60
CA ARG A 414 5.12 17.30 8.79
C ARG A 414 4.08 16.22 8.53
N ILE A 415 4.25 15.54 7.41
CA ILE A 415 3.56 14.29 7.10
C ILE A 415 4.62 13.22 6.89
N TYR A 416 4.57 12.15 7.67
CA TYR A 416 5.48 11.02 7.53
C TYR A 416 4.80 9.86 6.82
N LYS A 417 5.54 9.18 5.95
CA LYS A 417 5.26 7.83 5.50
C LYS A 417 6.25 6.91 6.19
N LEU A 418 5.75 5.95 6.93
CA LEU A 418 6.52 4.92 7.62
C LEU A 418 6.22 3.54 7.03
N SER A 419 7.14 2.60 7.21
CA SER A 419 6.85 1.19 6.95
C SER A 419 5.97 0.59 8.05
N GLN A 420 5.55 -0.67 7.87
CA GLN A 420 4.86 -1.46 8.89
C GLN A 420 5.64 -1.54 10.21
N GLU A 421 6.96 -1.41 10.13
CA GLU A 421 7.90 -1.43 11.25
C GLU A 421 8.08 -0.09 11.97
N LEU A 422 7.40 0.96 11.51
CA LEU A 422 7.57 2.36 11.92
C LEU A 422 8.92 2.98 11.54
N ASP A 423 9.62 2.40 10.57
CA ASP A 423 10.81 3.00 9.96
C ASP A 423 10.38 4.12 8.99
N VAL A 424 11.01 5.30 9.08
CA VAL A 424 10.69 6.42 8.18
C VAL A 424 11.08 6.09 6.75
N LEU A 425 10.09 6.10 5.84
CA LEU A 425 10.28 5.94 4.41
C LEU A 425 10.40 7.31 3.73
N VAL A 426 9.48 8.23 4.06
CA VAL A 426 9.45 9.59 3.51
C VAL A 426 8.95 10.57 4.58
N SER A 427 9.44 11.80 4.53
CA SER A 427 8.99 12.92 5.36
C SER A 427 8.67 14.10 4.43
N HIS A 428 7.46 14.63 4.51
CA HIS A 428 6.99 15.79 3.74
C HIS A 428 6.77 16.97 4.67
N GLN A 429 7.41 18.10 4.40
CA GLN A 429 7.26 19.31 5.20
C GLN A 429 5.98 20.07 4.86
N THR A 430 5.22 20.44 5.88
CA THR A 430 3.97 21.21 5.73
C THR A 430 4.02 22.58 6.38
N GLY A 431 5.03 22.88 7.19
CA GLY A 431 5.27 24.17 7.84
C GLY A 431 6.59 24.16 8.63
N PRO A 432 6.80 25.10 9.59
CA PRO A 432 5.96 26.28 9.85
C PRO A 432 6.09 27.33 8.73
N GLU A 433 5.13 28.25 8.65
CA GLU A 433 5.14 29.36 7.67
C GLU A 433 4.65 30.65 8.33
N GLU A 434 4.98 31.80 7.75
CA GLU A 434 4.43 33.09 8.18
C GLU A 434 2.95 33.21 7.82
N ASP A 435 2.10 33.23 8.85
CA ASP A 435 0.66 33.33 8.70
C ASP A 435 0.04 34.07 9.88
N ASN A 436 -1.21 34.51 9.73
CA ASN A 436 -2.03 34.99 10.83
C ASN A 436 -3.47 34.53 10.60
N ARG A 437 -4.09 33.94 11.63
CA ARG A 437 -5.44 33.40 11.58
C ARG A 437 -6.50 34.45 11.21
N ASN A 438 -6.22 35.72 11.44
CA ASN A 438 -7.10 36.82 11.09
C ASN A 438 -7.06 37.21 9.60
N CYS A 439 -6.07 36.75 8.85
CA CYS A 439 -5.93 37.01 7.41
C CYS A 439 -6.91 36.16 6.59
N TYR A 440 -8.01 36.76 6.15
CA TYR A 440 -8.96 36.14 5.23
C TYR A 440 -9.27 37.07 4.06
N PRO A 441 -9.06 36.65 2.78
CA PRO A 441 -8.39 35.43 2.33
C PRO A 441 -6.93 35.32 2.82
N PRO A 442 -6.30 34.13 2.78
CA PRO A 442 -4.92 33.96 3.23
C PRO A 442 -3.93 34.72 2.35
N ARG A 443 -2.72 34.96 2.88
CA ARG A 443 -1.65 35.73 2.22
C ARG A 443 -1.31 35.27 0.80
N ILE A 444 -1.41 33.97 0.54
CA ILE A 444 -1.16 33.36 -0.77
C ILE A 444 -2.18 33.79 -1.85
N VAL A 445 -3.31 34.39 -1.44
CA VAL A 445 -4.33 34.96 -2.32
C VAL A 445 -4.31 36.49 -2.29
N GLN A 446 -4.21 37.10 -1.10
CA GLN A 446 -4.26 38.55 -0.96
C GLN A 446 -3.31 39.02 0.16
N PRO A 447 -2.60 40.17 0.01
CA PRO A 447 -1.81 40.75 1.09
C PRO A 447 -2.65 40.97 2.35
N CYS A 448 -2.08 40.66 3.51
CA CYS A 448 -2.73 40.82 4.80
C CYS A 448 -2.15 42.00 5.58
N SER A 449 -3.02 42.81 6.18
CA SER A 449 -2.64 43.95 7.03
C SER A 449 -2.28 43.56 8.47
N GLU A 450 -2.66 42.35 8.89
CA GLU A 450 -2.36 41.84 10.23
C GLU A 450 -0.89 41.44 10.35
N PRO A 451 -0.26 41.64 11.53
CA PRO A 451 1.13 41.23 11.74
C PRO A 451 1.26 39.71 11.61
N LEU A 452 2.16 39.27 10.73
CA LEU A 452 2.41 37.85 10.51
C LEU A 452 3.34 37.29 11.58
N THR A 453 3.09 36.04 11.96
CA THR A 453 3.97 35.32 12.88
C THR A 453 4.26 33.93 12.32
N LEU A 454 5.44 33.40 12.65
CA LEU A 454 5.79 32.05 12.27
C LEU A 454 4.83 31.08 12.97
N THR A 455 3.92 30.50 12.19
CA THR A 455 2.81 29.70 12.69
C THR A 455 3.00 28.23 12.31
N ASN A 456 2.80 27.35 13.29
CA ASN A 456 2.86 25.90 13.08
C ASN A 456 1.64 25.41 12.28
N ASN A 457 1.87 24.49 11.34
CA ASN A 457 0.83 23.82 10.58
C ASN A 457 0.36 22.56 11.29
N VAL A 458 -0.79 22.61 11.97
CA VAL A 458 -1.39 21.44 12.61
C VAL A 458 -2.11 20.61 11.56
N ASN A 459 -1.86 19.31 11.50
CA ASN A 459 -2.61 18.44 10.60
C ASN A 459 -4.03 18.24 11.16
N LYS A 460 -5.04 18.76 10.45
CA LYS A 460 -6.45 18.73 10.85
C LYS A 460 -7.21 17.54 10.27
N MET A 461 -6.77 17.01 9.13
CA MET A 461 -7.35 15.82 8.52
C MET A 461 -6.30 15.04 7.73
N LEU A 462 -6.42 13.72 7.74
CA LEU A 462 -5.58 12.79 6.98
C LEU A 462 -6.45 11.65 6.44
N LEU A 463 -6.60 11.58 5.11
CA LEU A 463 -7.47 10.60 4.46
C LEU A 463 -6.80 9.97 3.23
N ILE A 464 -6.83 8.64 3.14
CA ILE A 464 -6.29 7.91 1.97
C ILE A 464 -7.37 7.82 0.89
N ASP A 465 -7.09 8.39 -0.29
CA ASP A 465 -7.88 8.24 -1.49
C ASP A 465 -7.32 7.07 -2.32
N TYR A 466 -7.85 5.88 -2.05
CA TYR A 466 -7.46 4.65 -2.74
C TYR A 466 -7.77 4.69 -4.24
N ARG A 467 -8.79 5.44 -4.68
CA ARG A 467 -9.21 5.47 -6.08
C ARG A 467 -8.21 6.23 -6.96
N ALA A 468 -7.64 7.33 -6.43
CA ALA A 468 -6.64 8.13 -7.13
C ALA A 468 -5.19 7.87 -6.65
N ASN A 469 -4.97 6.87 -5.80
CA ASN A 469 -3.67 6.49 -5.22
C ASN A 469 -2.93 7.68 -4.57
N ARG A 470 -3.67 8.49 -3.80
CA ARG A 470 -3.16 9.71 -3.14
C ARG A 470 -3.64 9.82 -1.70
N LEU A 471 -3.03 10.73 -0.96
CA LEU A 471 -3.30 11.08 0.41
C LEU A 471 -3.80 12.53 0.43
N LEU A 472 -5.00 12.73 0.97
CA LEU A 472 -5.55 14.04 1.26
C LEU A 472 -5.11 14.44 2.67
N ALA A 473 -4.34 15.51 2.79
CA ALA A 473 -3.86 16.02 4.06
C ALA A 473 -4.18 17.51 4.19
N CYS A 474 -5.03 17.86 5.15
CA CYS A 474 -5.44 19.24 5.37
C CYS A 474 -4.80 19.82 6.62
N GLY A 475 -4.25 21.02 6.49
CA GLY A 475 -3.54 21.73 7.54
C GLY A 475 -4.42 22.73 8.26
N SER A 476 -3.83 23.45 9.21
CA SER A 476 -4.43 24.63 9.85
C SER A 476 -3.92 25.95 9.28
N LEU A 477 -2.79 25.93 8.56
CA LEU A 477 -2.26 27.12 7.90
C LEU A 477 -3.14 27.56 6.72
N TYR A 478 -3.07 28.84 6.40
CA TYR A 478 -3.71 29.47 5.25
C TYR A 478 -5.22 29.25 5.23
N GLN A 479 -5.88 29.44 6.38
CA GLN A 479 -7.32 29.21 6.52
C GLN A 479 -7.73 27.75 6.24
N GLY A 480 -6.80 26.80 6.42
CA GLY A 480 -7.07 25.37 6.38
C GLY A 480 -7.07 24.74 5.00
N ILE A 481 -6.12 25.12 4.15
CA ILE A 481 -5.96 24.49 2.82
C ILE A 481 -5.57 23.01 2.91
N CYS A 482 -5.93 22.28 1.85
CA CYS A 482 -5.62 20.86 1.71
C CYS A 482 -4.53 20.61 0.66
N LYS A 483 -3.63 19.67 0.98
CA LYS A 483 -2.61 19.14 0.08
C LYS A 483 -3.00 17.74 -0.38
N LEU A 484 -2.78 17.45 -1.66
CA LEU A 484 -2.89 16.12 -2.26
C LEU A 484 -1.48 15.57 -2.44
N LEU A 485 -1.15 14.47 -1.77
CA LEU A 485 0.17 13.86 -1.79
C LEU A 485 0.12 12.47 -2.41
N ARG A 486 1.06 12.11 -3.28
CA ARG A 486 1.12 10.74 -3.84
C ARG A 486 1.45 9.73 -2.75
N LEU A 487 0.77 8.58 -2.72
CA LEU A 487 0.97 7.58 -1.67
C LEU A 487 2.39 6.98 -1.66
N ASP A 488 3.05 6.91 -2.81
CA ASP A 488 4.36 6.25 -2.93
C ASP A 488 5.50 7.06 -2.29
N ASP A 489 5.52 8.36 -2.52
CA ASP A 489 6.66 9.22 -2.18
C ASP A 489 6.26 10.56 -1.56
N LEU A 490 4.99 10.74 -1.19
CA LEU A 490 4.44 12.00 -0.67
C LEU A 490 4.72 13.22 -1.55
N PHE A 491 4.92 13.02 -2.86
CA PHE A 491 5.04 14.12 -3.81
C PHE A 491 3.74 14.92 -3.86
N LYS A 492 3.83 16.25 -3.80
CA LYS A 492 2.66 17.15 -3.86
C LYS A 492 2.06 17.14 -5.26
N LEU A 493 0.90 16.52 -5.40
CA LEU A 493 0.12 16.44 -6.64
C LEU A 493 -0.72 17.69 -6.89
N GLY A 494 -1.10 18.40 -5.83
CA GLY A 494 -1.95 19.58 -5.92
C GLY A 494 -2.20 20.21 -4.55
N GLU A 495 -2.46 21.51 -4.55
CA GLU A 495 -2.79 22.30 -3.36
C GLU A 495 -3.71 23.45 -3.81
N PRO A 496 -5.02 23.21 -3.92
CA PRO A 496 -5.96 24.24 -4.32
C PRO A 496 -6.05 25.34 -3.26
N PHE A 497 -5.95 26.61 -3.65
CA PHE A 497 -6.07 27.76 -2.73
C PHE A 497 -6.83 28.96 -3.31
N HIS A 498 -7.19 28.97 -4.60
CA HIS A 498 -7.77 30.15 -5.25
C HIS A 498 -9.23 30.46 -4.89
N LYS A 499 -10.02 29.48 -4.46
CA LYS A 499 -11.45 29.63 -4.23
C LYS A 499 -11.82 29.42 -2.76
N LYS A 500 -12.95 30.00 -2.33
CA LYS A 500 -13.42 29.89 -0.93
C LYS A 500 -13.71 28.44 -0.54
N GLU A 501 -14.08 27.58 -1.49
CA GLU A 501 -14.34 26.15 -1.26
C GLU A 501 -13.06 25.34 -1.02
N HIS A 502 -11.87 25.91 -1.19
CA HIS A 502 -10.61 25.21 -0.92
C HIS A 502 -10.21 25.21 0.56
N TYR A 503 -10.89 26.02 1.37
CA TYR A 503 -10.60 26.19 2.79
C TYR A 503 -11.46 25.26 3.65
N LEU A 504 -10.87 24.71 4.71
CA LEU A 504 -11.57 24.04 5.80
C LEU A 504 -11.47 24.92 7.04
N SER A 505 -12.60 25.17 7.71
CA SER A 505 -12.64 26.03 8.89
C SER A 505 -11.53 25.69 9.89
N VAL A 506 -10.78 26.71 10.30
CA VAL A 506 -9.76 26.60 11.33
C VAL A 506 -10.29 27.29 12.58
N ASP A 507 -10.17 26.61 13.73
CA ASP A 507 -10.65 27.02 15.06
C ASP A 507 -10.84 28.54 15.21
N GLY A 508 -12.10 28.98 15.39
CA GLY A 508 -12.44 30.35 15.78
C GLY A 508 -13.17 31.21 14.75
N ARG A 509 -13.54 30.71 13.56
CA ARG A 509 -14.41 31.45 12.62
C ARG A 509 -15.43 30.58 11.86
N PRO A 510 -16.37 29.93 12.58
CA PRO A 510 -17.43 29.12 11.96
C PRO A 510 -18.36 29.90 11.03
N GLU A 511 -18.37 31.23 11.09
CA GLU A 511 -19.20 32.11 10.25
C GLU A 511 -18.78 32.10 8.76
N TYR A 512 -17.49 31.93 8.45
CA TYR A 512 -17.01 32.01 7.05
C TYR A 512 -17.15 30.69 6.28
N PHE A 513 -17.22 29.57 6.99
CA PHE A 513 -17.10 28.24 6.41
C PHE A 513 -18.30 27.37 6.77
N PRO A 514 -18.78 26.52 5.85
CA PRO A 514 -19.79 25.54 6.23
C PRO A 514 -19.25 24.56 7.26
N THR A 515 -20.07 24.22 8.26
CA THR A 515 -19.73 23.24 9.29
C THR A 515 -19.69 21.82 8.73
N ILE A 516 -20.56 21.54 7.75
CA ILE A 516 -20.56 20.29 6.96
C ILE A 516 -20.83 20.61 5.50
N SER A 517 -20.14 19.94 4.58
CA SER A 517 -20.33 20.13 3.14
C SER A 517 -19.96 18.89 2.35
N SER A 518 -20.58 18.73 1.18
CA SER A 518 -20.22 17.73 0.18
C SER A 518 -19.46 18.43 -0.94
N ARG A 519 -18.25 17.92 -1.23
CA ARG A 519 -17.30 18.54 -2.15
C ARG A 519 -16.83 17.53 -3.19
N LYS A 520 -16.60 18.00 -4.41
CA LYS A 520 -16.09 17.22 -5.53
C LYS A 520 -14.61 16.89 -5.31
N LEU A 521 -14.26 15.63 -5.48
CA LEU A 521 -12.88 15.16 -5.43
C LEU A 521 -12.46 14.65 -6.82
N ALA A 522 -11.95 15.56 -7.65
CA ALA A 522 -11.58 15.28 -9.04
C ALA A 522 -10.42 14.29 -9.14
N ARG A 523 -10.39 13.46 -10.19
CA ARG A 523 -9.28 12.51 -10.42
C ARG A 523 -7.97 13.23 -10.73
N ASN A 524 -8.04 14.28 -11.53
CA ASN A 524 -6.90 15.14 -11.78
C ASN A 524 -6.73 16.10 -10.59
N SER A 525 -5.54 16.12 -9.99
CA SER A 525 -5.23 16.94 -8.81
C SER A 525 -5.08 18.43 -9.12
N GLU A 526 -4.93 18.79 -10.40
CA GLU A 526 -4.82 20.17 -10.89
C GLU A 526 -6.13 20.72 -11.47
N GLU A 527 -7.23 19.94 -11.42
CA GLU A 527 -8.51 20.39 -11.95
C GLU A 527 -9.08 21.54 -11.10
N ASP A 528 -9.53 22.62 -11.75
CA ASP A 528 -10.10 23.80 -11.10
C ASP A 528 -11.40 23.50 -10.32
N GLY A 529 -12.05 22.37 -10.61
CA GLY A 529 -13.22 21.87 -9.89
C GLY A 529 -12.91 21.14 -8.57
N MET A 530 -11.63 21.03 -8.17
CA MET A 530 -11.25 20.38 -6.92
C MET A 530 -11.87 21.07 -5.69
N PHE A 531 -12.51 20.30 -4.81
CA PHE A 531 -13.24 20.78 -3.63
C PHE A 531 -14.44 21.69 -3.88
N ALA A 532 -14.84 21.94 -5.13
CA ALA A 532 -16.09 22.65 -5.41
C ALA A 532 -17.28 21.89 -4.81
N TYR A 533 -18.33 22.60 -4.40
CA TYR A 533 -19.56 21.95 -3.93
C TYR A 533 -20.13 21.01 -5.00
N VAL A 534 -20.70 19.88 -4.56
CA VAL A 534 -21.35 18.94 -5.47
C VAL A 534 -22.51 19.61 -6.21
N PHE A 535 -23.28 20.42 -5.47
CA PHE A 535 -24.35 21.25 -5.99
C PHE A 535 -24.30 22.63 -5.32
N HIS A 536 -24.49 23.70 -6.11
CA HIS A 536 -24.55 25.06 -5.62
C HIS A 536 -25.43 25.90 -6.54
N ASP A 537 -26.51 26.43 -5.98
CA ASP A 537 -27.42 27.39 -6.57
C ASP A 537 -27.65 28.54 -5.58
N GLU A 538 -28.37 29.58 -5.98
CA GLU A 538 -28.65 30.79 -5.18
C GLU A 538 -29.37 30.46 -3.85
N PHE A 539 -30.20 29.42 -3.84
CA PHE A 539 -31.02 29.03 -2.68
C PHE A 539 -30.55 27.76 -1.98
N VAL A 540 -29.99 26.80 -2.73
CA VAL A 540 -29.63 25.47 -2.22
C VAL A 540 -28.20 25.15 -2.57
N ALA A 541 -27.44 24.68 -1.60
CA ALA A 541 -26.08 24.24 -1.79
C ALA A 541 -25.84 22.97 -0.99
N SER A 542 -24.89 22.14 -1.44
CA SER A 542 -24.51 20.91 -0.75
C SER A 542 -23.64 21.20 0.49
N MET A 543 -24.15 22.04 1.40
CA MET A 543 -23.49 22.50 2.62
C MET A 543 -24.49 22.97 3.67
N ILE A 544 -24.11 22.91 4.95
CA ILE A 544 -24.83 23.55 6.06
C ILE A 544 -23.88 24.53 6.74
N LYS A 545 -24.39 25.73 7.01
CA LYS A 545 -23.71 26.80 7.75
C LYS A 545 -24.40 27.02 9.09
N ILE A 546 -23.63 27.45 10.08
CA ILE A 546 -24.19 27.88 11.37
C ILE A 546 -24.79 29.28 11.15
N PRO A 547 -26.08 29.50 11.46
CA PRO A 547 -26.71 30.82 11.33
C PRO A 547 -26.05 31.88 12.22
N SER A 548 -26.05 33.13 11.77
CA SER A 548 -25.54 34.27 12.56
C SER A 548 -26.23 34.40 13.90
N ASP A 549 -27.55 34.19 13.92
CA ASP A 549 -28.39 34.29 15.12
C ASP A 549 -27.96 33.31 16.20
N THR A 550 -27.42 32.15 15.84
CA THR A 550 -26.88 31.17 16.77
C THR A 550 -25.72 31.74 17.58
N PHE A 551 -24.83 32.52 16.95
CA PHE A 551 -23.72 33.19 17.64
C PHE A 551 -24.17 34.33 18.55
N THR A 552 -25.31 34.96 18.24
CA THR A 552 -25.89 35.97 19.16
C THR A 552 -26.39 35.35 20.46
N VAL A 553 -26.86 34.10 20.40
CA VAL A 553 -27.37 33.36 21.57
C VAL A 553 -26.21 32.69 22.32
N VAL A 554 -25.30 32.06 21.59
CA VAL A 554 -24.13 31.36 22.12
C VAL A 554 -22.88 31.80 21.33
N PRO A 555 -22.15 32.83 21.79
CA PRO A 555 -21.01 33.40 21.04
C PRO A 555 -19.92 32.40 20.67
N ASP A 556 -19.65 31.45 21.57
CA ASP A 556 -18.66 30.39 21.37
C ASP A 556 -19.28 29.09 20.79
N PHE A 557 -20.40 29.18 20.06
CA PHE A 557 -21.01 27.99 19.48
C PHE A 557 -20.13 27.40 18.38
N ASP A 558 -19.80 26.12 18.49
CA ASP A 558 -19.06 25.39 17.45
C ASP A 558 -19.44 23.91 17.49
N ILE A 559 -19.27 23.24 16.35
CA ILE A 559 -19.58 21.82 16.19
C ILE A 559 -18.28 21.06 15.97
N TYR A 560 -17.91 20.23 16.95
CA TYR A 560 -16.70 19.42 16.89
C TYR A 560 -17.01 18.05 16.30
N TYR A 561 -16.46 17.75 15.13
CA TYR A 561 -16.58 16.44 14.47
C TYR A 561 -15.50 15.50 15.02
N VAL A 562 -15.90 14.55 15.86
CA VAL A 562 -14.98 13.63 16.56
C VAL A 562 -14.64 12.42 15.70
N TYR A 563 -15.63 11.88 14.98
CA TYR A 563 -15.47 10.70 14.14
C TYR A 563 -16.45 10.73 12.98
N GLY A 564 -16.10 10.10 11.86
CA GLY A 564 -16.98 9.96 10.71
C GLY A 564 -16.74 8.63 10.00
N PHE A 565 -17.81 8.04 9.46
CA PHE A 565 -17.76 6.77 8.76
C PHE A 565 -18.87 6.66 7.71
N ALA A 566 -18.71 5.72 6.77
CA ALA A 566 -19.74 5.38 5.80
C ALA A 566 -20.26 3.97 6.07
N SER A 567 -21.58 3.78 6.00
CA SER A 567 -22.22 2.47 6.08
C SER A 567 -23.47 2.48 5.19
N GLY A 568 -23.67 1.40 4.43
CA GLY A 568 -24.75 1.33 3.43
C GLY A 568 -24.70 2.51 2.45
N ASN A 569 -25.84 3.16 2.22
CA ASN A 569 -25.97 4.35 1.38
C ASN A 569 -25.77 5.69 2.13
N PHE A 570 -25.31 5.64 3.38
CA PHE A 570 -25.24 6.80 4.25
C PHE A 570 -23.81 7.13 4.67
N VAL A 571 -23.62 8.37 5.06
CA VAL A 571 -22.47 8.85 5.82
C VAL A 571 -22.93 9.33 7.18
N TYR A 572 -22.11 9.06 8.19
CA TYR A 572 -22.40 9.34 9.58
C TYR A 572 -21.26 10.16 10.17
N PHE A 573 -21.62 11.16 10.99
CA PHE A 573 -20.68 11.95 11.75
C PHE A 573 -21.09 11.95 13.21
N LEU A 574 -20.13 11.77 14.10
CA LEU A 574 -20.33 11.97 15.52
C LEU A 574 -19.80 13.33 15.92
N THR A 575 -20.70 14.14 16.44
CA THR A 575 -20.44 15.53 16.78
C THR A 575 -20.55 15.75 18.28
N LEU A 576 -19.85 16.78 18.75
CA LEU A 576 -20.05 17.37 20.05
C LEU A 576 -20.34 18.86 19.85
N GLN A 577 -21.48 19.32 20.36
CA GLN A 577 -21.92 20.71 20.19
C GLN A 577 -22.52 21.25 21.49
N PRO A 578 -22.44 22.57 21.75
CA PRO A 578 -23.14 23.21 22.86
C PRO A 578 -24.66 23.06 22.74
N GLU A 579 -25.34 22.98 23.89
CA GLU A 579 -26.81 23.07 23.93
C GLU A 579 -27.26 24.52 23.78
N MET A 580 -28.29 24.74 22.97
CA MET A 580 -28.93 26.06 22.81
C MET A 580 -29.84 26.44 24.00
N GLY A 581 -30.16 25.47 24.87
CA GLY A 581 -31.19 25.53 25.92
C GLY A 581 -30.84 26.32 27.19
N GLY A 582 -30.16 27.46 27.05
CA GLY A 582 -29.76 28.33 28.17
C GLY A 582 -30.21 29.79 28.04
N GLY A 583 -31.34 30.08 27.37
CA GLY A 583 -31.94 31.41 27.25
C GLY A 583 -32.64 31.91 28.55
N PRO A 584 -33.06 33.18 28.64
CA PRO A 584 -33.28 33.87 29.93
C PRO A 584 -34.63 33.50 30.60
N ALA A 585 -34.57 32.92 31.79
CA ALA A 585 -35.51 33.36 32.83
C ALA A 585 -35.09 34.79 33.20
N ALA A 586 -36.01 35.73 33.06
CA ALA A 586 -35.80 37.14 33.36
C ALA A 586 -35.11 37.33 34.73
N GLY A 587 -33.94 37.98 34.74
CA GLY A 587 -33.39 38.58 35.97
C GLY A 587 -32.05 38.09 36.52
N SER A 588 -31.20 37.32 35.82
CA SER A 588 -29.85 36.98 36.34
C SER A 588 -28.72 37.25 35.35
N SER A 589 -27.68 37.97 35.80
CA SER A 589 -26.47 38.36 35.09
C SER A 589 -25.80 37.22 34.29
N SER A 590 -25.45 37.51 33.04
CA SER A 590 -24.97 36.60 31.99
C SER A 590 -23.49 36.18 32.09
N ALA A 591 -22.79 36.50 33.18
CA ALA A 591 -21.34 36.34 33.25
C ALA A 591 -20.85 34.98 33.78
N ASN A 592 -21.73 34.03 34.14
CA ASN A 592 -21.30 32.79 34.83
C ASN A 592 -22.17 31.53 34.55
N ARG A 593 -22.74 31.37 33.36
CA ARG A 593 -23.46 30.12 33.00
C ARG A 593 -22.48 29.09 32.41
N GLU A 594 -22.37 27.92 33.05
CA GLU A 594 -21.58 26.80 32.55
C GLU A 594 -22.18 26.27 31.22
N GLN A 595 -21.37 26.27 30.15
CA GLN A 595 -21.76 25.70 28.86
C GLN A 595 -21.89 24.17 28.95
N VAL A 596 -23.02 23.65 28.47
CA VAL A 596 -23.36 22.22 28.43
C VAL A 596 -23.21 21.72 27.00
N PHE A 597 -22.65 20.52 26.83
CA PHE A 597 -22.43 19.91 25.51
C PHE A 597 -23.28 18.64 25.34
N THR A 598 -23.79 18.44 24.12
CA THR A 598 -24.45 17.21 23.69
C THR A 598 -23.61 16.50 22.62
N SER A 599 -23.46 15.19 22.77
CA SER A 599 -22.95 14.35 21.69
C SER A 599 -24.09 13.92 20.79
N LYS A 600 -23.94 14.10 19.48
CA LYS A 600 -24.94 13.72 18.49
C LYS A 600 -24.34 12.86 17.38
N LEU A 601 -25.20 12.09 16.73
CA LEU A 601 -24.93 11.40 15.49
C LEU A 601 -25.70 12.10 14.38
N VAL A 602 -24.98 12.60 13.40
CA VAL A 602 -25.50 13.19 12.17
C VAL A 602 -25.48 12.13 11.08
N ARG A 603 -26.54 12.01 10.30
CA ARG A 603 -26.63 11.12 9.12
C ARG A 603 -27.01 11.92 7.87
N LEU A 604 -26.39 11.57 6.74
CA LEU A 604 -26.71 12.08 5.40
C LEU A 604 -26.68 10.93 4.39
N CYS A 605 -27.51 11.01 3.35
CA CYS A 605 -27.40 10.14 2.18
C CYS A 605 -26.19 10.52 1.32
N LYS A 606 -25.54 9.52 0.70
CA LYS A 606 -24.39 9.75 -0.19
C LYS A 606 -24.77 10.53 -1.45
N ASP A 607 -25.95 10.24 -2.00
CA ASP A 607 -26.42 10.82 -3.27
C ASP A 607 -27.32 12.03 -3.08
N ASP A 608 -27.52 12.49 -1.84
CA ASP A 608 -28.32 13.68 -1.55
C ASP A 608 -27.48 14.95 -1.73
N THR A 609 -27.68 15.62 -2.86
CA THR A 609 -27.01 16.87 -3.19
C THR A 609 -27.62 18.09 -2.51
N ALA A 610 -28.86 17.99 -2.02
CA ALA A 610 -29.61 19.08 -1.41
C ALA A 610 -29.51 19.14 0.12
N PHE A 611 -28.93 18.11 0.75
CA PHE A 611 -28.80 17.97 2.21
C PHE A 611 -30.16 17.81 2.93
N ASN A 612 -31.20 17.41 2.19
CA ASN A 612 -32.53 17.13 2.71
C ASN A 612 -32.57 15.93 3.67
N SER A 613 -31.62 15.00 3.53
CA SER A 613 -31.46 13.80 4.36
C SER A 613 -30.83 14.08 5.73
N TYR A 614 -30.45 15.33 6.03
CA TYR A 614 -29.79 15.68 7.28
C TYR A 614 -30.69 15.35 8.48
N VAL A 615 -30.17 14.48 9.34
CA VAL A 615 -30.78 14.17 10.63
C VAL A 615 -29.74 14.11 11.74
N GLU A 616 -30.04 14.68 12.91
CA GLU A 616 -29.19 14.59 14.10
C GLU A 616 -29.87 13.93 15.30
N VAL A 617 -29.19 12.96 15.91
CA VAL A 617 -29.70 12.16 17.03
C VAL A 617 -28.76 12.25 18.23
N PRO A 618 -29.21 12.66 19.42
CA PRO A 618 -28.40 12.64 20.63
C PRO A 618 -27.99 11.22 21.01
N LEU A 619 -26.71 11.03 21.33
CA LEU A 619 -26.16 9.75 21.77
C LEU A 619 -25.62 9.83 23.20
N GLY A 620 -25.68 8.70 23.90
CA GLY A 620 -24.95 8.50 25.14
C GLY A 620 -25.30 7.16 25.75
N CYS A 621 -24.85 6.93 26.99
CA CYS A 621 -25.16 5.70 27.71
C CYS A 621 -25.20 5.96 29.22
N VAL A 622 -25.86 5.06 29.94
CA VAL A 622 -26.02 5.15 31.40
C VAL A 622 -25.57 3.84 32.02
N LYS A 623 -24.68 3.90 33.02
CA LYS A 623 -24.23 2.73 33.77
C LYS A 623 -24.19 3.05 35.25
N GLY A 624 -24.85 2.23 36.08
CA GLY A 624 -24.86 2.41 37.54
C GLY A 624 -25.40 3.78 37.99
N GLY A 625 -26.39 4.33 37.28
CA GLY A 625 -26.96 5.66 37.56
C GLY A 625 -26.11 6.85 37.10
N VAL A 626 -24.95 6.61 36.47
CA VAL A 626 -24.09 7.66 35.91
C VAL A 626 -24.35 7.83 34.42
N GLU A 627 -24.57 9.06 33.97
CA GLU A 627 -24.71 9.41 32.56
C GLU A 627 -23.37 9.76 31.92
N TYR A 628 -23.10 9.16 30.77
CA TYR A 628 -21.94 9.43 29.93
C TYR A 628 -22.40 10.04 28.61
N ARG A 629 -22.12 11.35 28.43
CA ARG A 629 -22.67 12.16 27.33
C ARG A 629 -21.62 12.89 26.51
N LEU A 630 -20.37 12.95 26.94
CA LEU A 630 -19.29 13.66 26.24
C LEU A 630 -18.45 12.68 25.41
N LEU A 631 -18.70 12.59 24.11
CA LEU A 631 -17.98 11.72 23.21
C LEU A 631 -16.48 12.06 23.17
N GLN A 632 -15.65 11.02 23.25
CA GLN A 632 -14.19 11.13 23.20
C GLN A 632 -13.62 10.53 21.92
N ALA A 633 -14.12 9.34 21.54
CA ALA A 633 -13.70 8.62 20.34
C ALA A 633 -14.77 7.62 19.95
N ALA A 634 -14.76 7.18 18.69
CA ALA A 634 -15.58 6.08 18.23
C ALA A 634 -14.90 5.29 17.12
N TYR A 635 -15.41 4.09 16.87
CA TYR A 635 -14.93 3.20 15.82
C TYR A 635 -16.05 2.27 15.33
N LEU A 636 -16.21 2.17 14.01
CA LEU A 636 -17.15 1.24 13.38
C LEU A 636 -16.48 -0.13 13.18
N SER A 637 -17.11 -1.20 13.64
CA SER A 637 -16.67 -2.59 13.42
C SER A 637 -17.86 -3.51 13.21
N LYS A 638 -17.59 -4.74 12.76
CA LYS A 638 -18.60 -5.81 12.70
C LYS A 638 -18.88 -6.39 14.09
N ALA A 639 -20.10 -6.90 14.28
CA ALA A 639 -20.51 -7.52 15.53
C ALA A 639 -19.74 -8.82 15.83
N GLY A 640 -19.56 -9.68 14.81
CA GLY A 640 -19.11 -11.05 15.03
C GLY A 640 -20.18 -11.90 15.74
N ALA A 641 -20.14 -13.22 15.55
CA ALA A 641 -21.28 -14.08 15.92
C ALA A 641 -21.66 -14.06 17.42
N ILE A 642 -20.71 -13.81 18.31
CA ILE A 642 -20.97 -13.83 19.77
C ILE A 642 -21.70 -12.57 20.21
N LEU A 643 -21.16 -11.38 19.90
CA LEU A 643 -21.80 -10.11 20.25
C LEU A 643 -23.13 -9.95 19.50
N ALA A 644 -23.20 -10.39 18.25
CA ALA A 644 -24.41 -10.39 17.45
C ALA A 644 -25.58 -11.11 18.16
N ARG A 645 -25.31 -12.27 18.77
CA ARG A 645 -26.31 -13.03 19.54
C ARG A 645 -26.81 -12.26 20.77
N SER A 646 -25.93 -11.56 21.47
CA SER A 646 -26.30 -10.76 22.64
C SER A 646 -27.07 -9.50 22.29
N LEU A 647 -26.82 -8.93 21.11
CA LEU A 647 -27.46 -7.70 20.62
C LEU A 647 -28.71 -7.98 19.77
N GLY A 648 -28.99 -9.22 19.40
CA GLY A 648 -30.12 -9.56 18.52
C GLY A 648 -29.94 -9.08 17.07
N VAL A 649 -28.70 -9.00 16.60
CA VAL A 649 -28.32 -8.53 15.26
C VAL A 649 -27.60 -9.62 14.46
N GLY A 650 -27.36 -9.38 13.17
CA GLY A 650 -26.57 -10.26 12.32
C GLY A 650 -25.06 -10.20 12.64
N PRO A 651 -24.27 -11.27 12.40
CA PRO A 651 -22.83 -11.26 12.61
C PRO A 651 -22.07 -10.18 11.83
N ASP A 652 -22.59 -9.81 10.66
CA ASP A 652 -22.01 -8.81 9.75
C ASP A 652 -22.66 -7.43 9.87
N ASP A 653 -23.58 -7.26 10.83
CA ASP A 653 -24.17 -5.95 11.11
C ASP A 653 -23.12 -5.02 11.74
N ASP A 654 -23.25 -3.74 11.40
CA ASP A 654 -22.34 -2.70 11.86
C ASP A 654 -22.64 -2.29 13.31
N ILE A 655 -21.61 -2.33 14.13
CA ILE A 655 -21.62 -1.91 15.53
C ILE A 655 -20.70 -0.72 15.71
N LEU A 656 -21.25 0.35 16.26
CA LEU A 656 -20.52 1.54 16.64
C LEU A 656 -20.04 1.41 18.08
N TYR A 657 -18.72 1.34 18.27
CA TYR A 657 -18.08 1.42 19.58
C TYR A 657 -17.78 2.89 19.86
N ALA A 658 -18.22 3.42 20.99
CA ALA A 658 -18.02 4.82 21.36
C ALA A 658 -17.63 4.96 22.83
N VAL A 659 -16.65 5.84 23.08
CA VAL A 659 -16.17 6.18 24.42
C VAL A 659 -16.75 7.53 24.83
N PHE A 660 -17.41 7.57 25.98
CA PHE A 660 -18.00 8.78 26.54
C PHE A 660 -17.41 9.10 27.91
N SER A 661 -17.18 10.38 28.19
CA SER A 661 -16.90 10.88 29.54
C SER A 661 -18.20 11.24 30.27
N LYS A 662 -18.13 11.15 31.61
CA LYS A 662 -19.26 11.47 32.50
C LYS A 662 -19.72 12.92 32.38
N GLY A 663 -21.04 13.09 32.49
CA GLY A 663 -21.70 14.39 32.54
C GLY A 663 -21.76 15.08 31.19
N GLN A 664 -22.13 16.36 31.19
CA GLN A 664 -22.27 17.22 30.00
C GLN A 664 -21.57 18.58 30.17
N LYS A 665 -21.06 18.84 31.37
CA LYS A 665 -20.46 20.12 31.75
C LYS A 665 -18.96 20.09 31.47
N ARG A 666 -18.43 21.24 31.03
CA ARG A 666 -17.02 21.50 30.66
C ARG A 666 -16.65 21.05 29.25
N ARG A 667 -15.70 21.77 28.65
CA ARG A 667 -15.11 21.43 27.34
C ARG A 667 -14.44 20.05 27.42
N PRO A 668 -14.37 19.28 26.31
CA PRO A 668 -13.77 17.93 26.31
C PRO A 668 -12.39 17.81 26.95
N LYS A 669 -11.55 18.84 26.82
CA LYS A 669 -10.20 18.90 27.42
C LYS A 669 -10.21 18.92 28.96
N GLU A 670 -11.32 19.31 29.57
CA GLU A 670 -11.50 19.47 31.02
C GLU A 670 -12.53 18.48 31.60
N SER A 671 -12.97 17.53 30.78
CA SER A 671 -13.99 16.55 31.17
C SER A 671 -13.49 15.55 32.22
N SER A 672 -14.43 14.91 32.90
CA SER A 672 -14.20 13.96 34.00
C SER A 672 -13.21 12.85 33.63
N GLN A 673 -12.45 12.36 34.63
CA GLN A 673 -11.65 11.14 34.48
C GLN A 673 -12.51 9.90 34.30
N GLU A 674 -13.76 9.96 34.77
CA GLU A 674 -14.73 8.87 34.63
C GLU A 674 -15.25 8.77 33.20
N SER A 675 -15.13 7.58 32.61
CA SER A 675 -15.49 7.30 31.21
C SER A 675 -16.09 5.90 31.04
N ALA A 676 -16.90 5.72 29.99
CA ALA A 676 -17.52 4.45 29.64
C ALA A 676 -17.34 4.13 28.14
N LEU A 677 -17.08 2.86 27.86
CA LEU A 677 -17.16 2.28 26.51
C LEU A 677 -18.57 1.72 26.32
N CYS A 678 -19.24 2.21 25.28
CA CYS A 678 -20.61 1.85 24.94
C CYS A 678 -20.70 1.40 23.49
N VAL A 679 -21.65 0.51 23.19
CA VAL A 679 -21.91 0.03 21.83
C VAL A 679 -23.32 0.37 21.38
N PHE A 680 -23.45 0.63 20.08
CA PHE A 680 -24.71 0.94 19.43
C PHE A 680 -24.82 0.07 18.18
N ALA A 681 -25.93 -0.65 18.03
CA ALA A 681 -26.24 -1.30 16.77
C ALA A 681 -26.68 -0.22 15.77
N LEU A 682 -26.03 -0.14 14.61
CA LEU A 682 -26.40 0.88 13.62
C LEU A 682 -27.82 0.69 13.11
N LYS A 683 -28.29 -0.57 13.10
CA LYS A 683 -29.68 -0.93 12.80
C LYS A 683 -30.67 -0.23 13.74
N GLU A 684 -30.45 -0.29 15.04
CA GLU A 684 -31.31 0.36 16.05
C GLU A 684 -31.33 1.88 15.92
N ILE A 685 -30.17 2.49 15.62
CA ILE A 685 -30.08 3.94 15.35
C ILE A 685 -30.92 4.29 14.11
N ASN A 686 -30.80 3.52 13.03
CA ASN A 686 -31.55 3.76 11.80
C ASN A 686 -33.06 3.54 11.98
N GLU A 687 -33.47 2.55 12.78
CA GLU A 687 -34.87 2.35 13.18
C GLU A 687 -35.40 3.57 13.95
N ARG A 688 -34.64 4.11 14.90
CA ARG A 688 -35.04 5.34 15.62
C ARG A 688 -35.19 6.55 14.70
N ILE A 689 -34.28 6.71 13.75
CA ILE A 689 -34.35 7.78 12.76
C ILE A 689 -35.61 7.61 11.88
N LYS A 690 -35.89 6.38 11.45
CA LYS A 690 -37.07 6.05 10.64
C LYS A 690 -38.36 6.35 11.38
N ASP A 691 -38.48 5.92 12.64
CA ASP A 691 -39.64 6.22 13.49
C ASP A 691 -39.87 7.73 13.61
N ARG A 692 -38.78 8.48 13.82
CA ARG A 692 -38.84 9.94 13.95
C ARG A 692 -39.26 10.63 12.66
N LEU A 693 -38.77 10.16 11.52
CA LEU A 693 -39.20 10.63 10.20
C LEU A 693 -40.69 10.32 9.99
N GLN A 694 -41.14 9.08 10.26
CA GLN A 694 -42.54 8.70 10.12
C GLN A 694 -43.47 9.55 11.00
N SER A 695 -43.09 9.83 12.25
CA SER A 695 -43.83 10.74 13.13
C SER A 695 -43.89 12.17 12.58
N CYS A 696 -42.78 12.71 12.06
CA CYS A 696 -42.78 14.04 11.45
C CYS A 696 -43.68 14.11 10.21
N TYR A 697 -43.64 13.11 9.34
CA TYR A 697 -44.49 13.05 8.15
C TYR A 697 -45.97 12.77 8.45
N LYS A 698 -46.32 12.44 9.70
CA LYS A 698 -47.71 12.47 10.20
C LYS A 698 -48.15 13.86 10.67
N GLY A 699 -47.23 14.82 10.76
CA GLY A 699 -47.47 16.17 11.27
C GLY A 699 -47.28 16.30 12.79
N GLU A 700 -46.57 15.36 13.42
CA GLU A 700 -46.38 15.35 14.87
C GLU A 700 -45.13 16.15 15.27
N GLY A 701 -45.29 17.07 16.22
CA GLY A 701 -44.18 17.82 16.82
C GLY A 701 -43.55 18.89 15.92
N THR A 702 -42.30 19.25 16.24
CA THR A 702 -41.51 20.25 15.50
C THR A 702 -40.28 19.61 14.87
N LEU A 703 -39.45 20.35 14.15
CA LEU A 703 -38.22 19.80 13.57
C LEU A 703 -37.06 19.67 14.59
N ASP A 704 -37.21 20.16 15.82
CA ASP A 704 -36.30 19.93 16.97
C ASP A 704 -34.81 20.21 16.71
N LEU A 705 -34.48 21.28 15.96
CA LEU A 705 -33.12 21.59 15.49
C LEU A 705 -32.66 23.00 15.90
N ALA A 706 -32.59 23.24 17.21
CA ALA A 706 -32.47 24.57 17.82
C ALA A 706 -31.28 25.43 17.36
N TRP A 707 -30.15 24.82 16.97
CA TRP A 707 -28.96 25.59 16.56
C TRP A 707 -29.01 26.05 15.10
N LEU A 708 -29.79 25.36 14.26
CA LEU A 708 -29.93 25.70 12.85
C LEU A 708 -31.21 26.50 12.58
N LYS A 709 -32.23 26.33 13.42
CA LYS A 709 -33.53 26.97 13.28
C LYS A 709 -33.82 27.81 14.52
N VAL A 710 -33.85 29.13 14.33
CA VAL A 710 -34.09 30.12 15.39
C VAL A 710 -35.52 30.04 15.96
N LYS A 711 -36.46 29.48 15.18
CA LYS A 711 -37.84 29.21 15.58
C LYS A 711 -38.16 27.74 15.34
N ASP A 712 -38.93 27.14 16.24
CA ASP A 712 -39.44 25.80 16.08
C ASP A 712 -40.40 25.74 14.89
N ILE A 713 -40.04 24.97 13.87
CA ILE A 713 -40.86 24.77 12.67
C ILE A 713 -41.68 23.50 12.89
N PRO A 714 -43.02 23.54 12.77
CA PRO A 714 -43.85 22.36 12.92
C PRO A 714 -43.60 21.35 11.79
N CYS A 715 -43.69 20.07 12.11
CA CYS A 715 -43.67 19.01 11.12
C CYS A 715 -44.93 19.07 10.24
N SER A 716 -44.75 18.94 8.92
CA SER A 716 -45.84 18.93 7.93
C SER A 716 -46.25 17.50 7.61
N SER A 717 -47.57 17.25 7.58
CA SER A 717 -48.11 15.93 7.22
C SER A 717 -48.07 15.72 5.71
N ALA A 718 -47.64 14.53 5.28
CA ALA A 718 -47.68 14.12 3.87
C ALA A 718 -47.83 12.60 3.76
N LEU A 719 -48.61 12.15 2.76
CA LEU A 719 -48.88 10.73 2.53
C LEU A 719 -47.70 10.09 1.78
N LEU A 720 -46.75 9.55 2.54
CA LEU A 720 -45.52 8.97 2.02
C LEU A 720 -45.14 7.71 2.77
N THR A 721 -44.60 6.71 2.06
CA THR A 721 -44.01 5.53 2.69
C THR A 721 -42.53 5.79 2.96
N ILE A 722 -42.17 5.89 4.24
CA ILE A 722 -40.78 6.07 4.66
C ILE A 722 -40.11 4.69 4.79
N ASP A 723 -39.18 4.40 3.88
CA ASP A 723 -38.35 3.20 3.90
C ASP A 723 -36.97 3.47 4.56
N ASP A 724 -36.12 2.43 4.61
CA ASP A 724 -34.80 2.50 5.25
C ASP A 724 -33.77 3.33 4.44
N ASN A 725 -34.06 3.58 3.16
CA ASN A 725 -33.20 4.31 2.21
C ASN A 725 -33.69 5.74 1.95
N PHE A 726 -34.71 6.20 2.68
CA PHE A 726 -35.30 7.51 2.48
C PHE A 726 -34.28 8.65 2.68
N CYS A 727 -34.10 9.48 1.65
CA CYS A 727 -33.11 10.56 1.59
C CYS A 727 -33.70 11.97 1.79
N GLY A 728 -34.87 12.06 2.42
CA GLY A 728 -35.51 13.36 2.69
C GLY A 728 -36.21 13.96 1.48
N LEU A 729 -37.00 14.99 1.74
CA LEU A 729 -37.60 15.90 0.77
C LEU A 729 -37.26 17.34 1.17
N ASP A 730 -37.62 18.29 0.34
CA ASP A 730 -37.52 19.73 0.65
C ASP A 730 -38.35 20.13 1.89
N MET A 731 -39.48 19.44 2.11
CA MET A 731 -40.28 19.56 3.32
C MET A 731 -39.69 18.74 4.49
N ASN A 732 -39.91 19.22 5.71
CA ASN A 732 -39.48 18.56 6.95
C ASN A 732 -37.96 18.33 7.09
N ALA A 733 -37.14 19.09 6.36
CA ALA A 733 -35.69 19.04 6.44
C ALA A 733 -35.08 20.39 6.84
N PRO A 734 -33.84 20.42 7.38
CA PRO A 734 -33.18 19.37 8.17
C PRO A 734 -33.96 19.02 9.45
N LEU A 735 -33.78 17.80 9.97
CA LEU A 735 -34.54 17.25 11.10
C LEU A 735 -33.66 16.92 12.31
N GLY A 736 -34.11 17.26 13.51
CA GLY A 736 -33.52 16.84 14.78
C GLY A 736 -34.35 15.75 15.45
N VAL A 737 -33.69 14.98 16.33
CA VAL A 737 -34.34 14.00 17.19
C VAL A 737 -34.14 14.44 18.64
N SER A 738 -35.22 14.67 19.37
CA SER A 738 -35.18 15.08 20.77
C SER A 738 -34.82 13.92 21.70
N GLU A 739 -35.31 12.71 21.39
CA GLU A 739 -35.00 11.52 22.17
C GLU A 739 -33.60 11.00 21.89
N MET A 740 -32.88 10.76 22.97
CA MET A 740 -31.52 10.23 22.95
C MET A 740 -31.51 8.72 22.75
N VAL A 741 -30.71 8.25 21.81
CA VAL A 741 -30.42 6.82 21.65
C VAL A 741 -29.39 6.40 22.70
N ARG A 742 -29.77 5.40 23.51
CA ARG A 742 -28.97 4.90 24.63
C ARG A 742 -28.18 3.67 24.20
N GLY A 743 -26.85 3.79 24.20
CA GLY A 743 -25.96 2.67 23.93
C GLY A 743 -25.85 1.71 25.11
N ILE A 744 -25.46 0.48 24.81
CA ILE A 744 -25.25 -0.57 25.81
C ILE A 744 -23.85 -0.38 26.41
N PRO A 745 -23.71 -0.13 27.73
CA PRO A 745 -22.41 0.09 28.34
C PRO A 745 -21.67 -1.25 28.55
N LEU A 746 -20.49 -1.39 27.96
CA LEU A 746 -19.65 -2.59 28.10
C LEU A 746 -18.68 -2.46 29.28
N PHE A 747 -17.98 -1.34 29.36
CA PHE A 747 -16.91 -1.14 30.33
C PHE A 747 -16.90 0.29 30.83
N SER A 748 -16.50 0.51 32.09
CA SER A 748 -16.42 1.83 32.71
C SER A 748 -15.13 1.93 33.51
N GLU A 749 -14.47 3.08 33.44
CA GLU A 749 -13.19 3.36 34.10
C GLU A 749 -13.29 4.70 34.81
N SER A 750 -12.89 4.73 36.09
CA SER A 750 -13.05 5.91 36.95
C SER A 750 -11.76 6.72 37.10
N ASN A 751 -10.60 6.05 37.01
CA ASN A 751 -9.32 6.64 37.40
C ASN A 751 -8.43 6.99 36.20
N ASP A 752 -8.58 6.27 35.09
CA ASP A 752 -7.73 6.42 33.91
C ASP A 752 -8.59 6.59 32.65
N LYS A 753 -8.98 7.84 32.39
CA LYS A 753 -9.92 8.21 31.32
C LYS A 753 -9.58 7.51 30.01
N MET A 754 -10.57 6.85 29.41
CA MET A 754 -10.48 6.27 28.08
C MET A 754 -10.50 7.38 27.01
N THR A 755 -9.58 7.30 26.05
CA THR A 755 -9.31 8.37 25.07
C THR A 755 -9.48 7.93 23.62
N SER A 756 -9.35 6.64 23.31
CA SER A 756 -9.50 6.10 21.96
C SER A 756 -10.09 4.70 22.00
N VAL A 757 -10.70 4.26 20.89
CA VAL A 757 -11.20 2.90 20.75
C VAL A 757 -10.96 2.40 19.33
N ILE A 758 -10.63 1.12 19.19
CA ILE A 758 -10.67 0.36 17.94
C ILE A 758 -11.17 -1.05 18.23
N ALA A 759 -11.93 -1.64 17.31
CA ALA A 759 -12.43 -2.99 17.48
C ALA A 759 -12.29 -3.80 16.19
N TYR A 760 -12.14 -5.13 16.34
CA TYR A 760 -12.23 -6.07 15.23
C TYR A 760 -12.71 -7.45 15.71
N VAL A 761 -13.17 -8.27 14.76
CA VAL A 761 -13.63 -9.63 15.05
C VAL A 761 -12.48 -10.63 14.89
N TYR A 762 -12.19 -11.39 15.94
CA TYR A 762 -11.22 -12.49 15.94
C TYR A 762 -11.89 -13.78 16.41
N LYS A 763 -11.94 -14.80 15.54
CA LYS A 763 -12.59 -16.09 15.84
C LYS A 763 -13.97 -15.92 16.49
N ASN A 764 -14.83 -15.13 15.84
CA ASN A 764 -16.19 -14.79 16.28
C ASN A 764 -16.31 -13.94 17.57
N HIS A 765 -15.19 -13.63 18.24
CA HIS A 765 -15.17 -12.71 19.37
C HIS A 765 -14.92 -11.29 18.88
N SER A 766 -15.66 -10.33 19.42
CA SER A 766 -15.37 -8.91 19.22
C SER A 766 -14.34 -8.46 20.24
N LEU A 767 -13.17 -8.05 19.77
CA LEU A 767 -12.08 -7.57 20.59
C LEU A 767 -11.96 -6.05 20.46
N ALA A 768 -12.12 -5.33 21.57
CA ALA A 768 -12.06 -3.87 21.61
C ALA A 768 -10.80 -3.40 22.35
N TYR A 769 -9.99 -2.61 21.69
CA TYR A 769 -8.80 -2.00 22.25
C TYR A 769 -9.12 -0.57 22.63
N VAL A 770 -8.82 -0.21 23.88
CA VAL A 770 -9.18 1.11 24.42
C VAL A 770 -7.94 1.79 24.97
N GLY A 771 -7.57 2.93 24.38
CA GLY A 771 -6.46 3.76 24.85
C GLY A 771 -6.88 4.57 26.08
N THR A 772 -5.93 4.85 26.96
CA THR A 772 -6.18 5.63 28.19
C THR A 772 -5.29 6.87 28.29
N LYS A 773 -5.69 7.82 29.14
CA LYS A 773 -4.95 9.05 29.41
C LYS A 773 -3.55 8.79 29.95
N SER A 774 -3.34 7.71 30.71
CA SER A 774 -2.02 7.32 31.21
C SER A 774 -1.12 6.64 30.17
N GLY A 775 -1.57 6.51 28.91
CA GLY A 775 -0.81 5.87 27.84
C GLY A 775 -0.89 4.34 27.83
N ARG A 776 -1.89 3.76 28.51
CA ARG A 776 -2.13 2.31 28.50
C ARG A 776 -3.13 1.92 27.42
N LEU A 777 -3.07 0.67 27.00
CA LEU A 777 -4.01 0.07 26.05
C LEU A 777 -4.69 -1.14 26.69
N LYS A 778 -6.00 -1.03 26.96
CA LYS A 778 -6.85 -2.13 27.42
C LYS A 778 -7.26 -2.98 26.20
N LYS A 779 -7.48 -4.27 26.40
CA LYS A 779 -7.90 -5.24 25.37
C LYS A 779 -9.04 -6.08 25.90
#